data_AF-A0A2V9H2Q7-F1
#
_entry.id   AF-A0A2V9H2Q7-F1
#
_cell.length_a   1.000
_cell.length_b   1.000
_cell.length_c   1.000
_cell.angle_alpha   90.00
_cell.angle_beta   90.00
_cell.angle_gamma   90.00
#
_symmetry.space_group_name_H-M   'P 1'
#
loop_
_entity.id
_entity.type
_entity.pdbx_description
1 polymer ?
#
loop_
_entity_poly.entity_id
_entity_poly.type
_entity_poly.pdbx_seq_one_letter_code
_entity_poly.pdbx_strand_id
1 'polypeptide(L)'
;MKRSALVVLAALVVLLGGCAQAILPGGPGAAGGPGLTALTVTPSDTSIPGVAQRQYTAKTGDGSKPAVNWSINGIAGGNATFGTVDANGMYTAPEFPPTPNSITISAVETSDTRKLGNASATLNNPVPQLTSVTPMSITQGPFTITLTGLHFAQGAVAYLGTTALTTTYVSSTQLTAAGTATSAQAGTQTITAHNPDPGASISAGVNIVVKGGVVVVVTPATATVRTGNRQVFTATVTGALNPSVTWTVNGAAGGNSTIGTIAANGTYTAPLTLPTLNTVTVTATSVEDPTRSDSATVTLENAIPVISSVTPTILTAIKQFEITVSGTGFTPGSIVNLGAMALSTTFIAPTQLVAVGTPTLAQVGTLPVTVINPDPGGSTSAPFNVQVVGPNSNIAVTVFPKTATLGAGNVQQFQVTVTGTIDLSVLWSVNGVNYGNSTVGRIDYWGNYTAPDNIQGLGSVTVTATSNANAAKSDSATVTLTNPVPILTSITPATLGLGAFQMTLNGTGFVSTSTATFGGQPMQVTYVTSTMITAIGNASNTQVGVVTVKVTNPAPGGGTSNGLNVTVTTAGSPESSAAAVRFLEQSSFGPDMENVNQVVEIGFDKYLQNQFASTVTPYPDPRPNDSVNNVQQSFFLNAIAGGDQLRMRSALALNELWVVSADIVNDPLGYTNYLRTLSKDALGNYLNVMTDVTLTPAMGNFLNMVNNDAPPPGEHANENYAREFMQLFCLGLNQLNPDGTPVLDSSGTPIPTYTQNDVMDLGRAFTGWTYPPTPGKPSQNHNPEYYGGPMMAVEGLHDTGAKTILGQPIPAGQSAEQDLAAALGIIFNHPNLGPFVARQMIEHLVTSNPSPAYVQRVATAFNTGTFNGYGSGKRGDLQAMVAATLMDPEARRGDNPATVSATDGKLREPVVLIASIARAFHAKTDAGGLAQWGNSMSQSIFHPATVFNFFPPVNSIAGTTLNGPEFAIFDTNTSLARMNFIDAVYGALGANTKLDFSPVINAGTPDQMVAWLDTLFLHGSTPNQMKQIILTAVDAVDPTDTTGQAEAAIYLYASSSMYQVQH
;
A
#
# COMPACT_ATOMS: atom_id res chain seq x y z
N MET A 1 -24.31 54.17 0.94
CA MET A 1 -23.91 54.77 -0.36
C MET A 1 -22.75 55.72 -0.14
N LYS A 2 -21.90 55.95 -1.17
CA LYS A 2 -21.07 57.14 -1.48
C LYS A 2 -20.54 58.00 -0.29
N ARG A 3 -19.23 57.96 0.00
CA ARG A 3 -18.14 58.78 -0.60
C ARG A 3 -18.08 60.26 -0.14
N SER A 4 -16.96 60.57 0.51
CA SER A 4 -16.10 61.76 0.30
C SER A 4 -16.52 63.14 0.84
N ALA A 5 -15.50 63.82 1.37
CA ALA A 5 -15.56 65.04 2.16
C ALA A 5 -15.43 66.38 1.37
N LEU A 6 -15.63 67.47 2.15
CA LEU A 6 -14.89 68.76 2.16
C LEU A 6 -15.50 70.01 1.49
N VAL A 7 -15.13 71.21 2.02
CA VAL A 7 -15.19 72.61 1.48
C VAL A 7 -16.54 73.38 1.69
N VAL A 8 -16.67 74.66 2.19
CA VAL A 8 -15.73 75.67 2.80
C VAL A 8 -16.41 76.98 3.35
N LEU A 9 -15.70 77.82 4.16
CA LEU A 9 -15.87 79.30 4.50
C LEU A 9 -17.14 79.82 5.27
N ALA A 10 -17.20 80.99 5.99
CA ALA A 10 -16.25 82.05 6.45
C ALA A 10 -16.82 82.99 7.59
N ALA A 11 -15.94 83.67 8.36
CA ALA A 11 -15.95 85.10 8.87
C ALA A 11 -17.19 85.75 9.60
N LEU A 12 -17.10 86.77 10.52
CA LEU A 12 -16.08 87.41 11.41
C LEU A 12 -16.75 88.53 12.30
N VAL A 13 -16.09 89.09 13.35
CA VAL A 13 -16.30 90.40 14.09
C VAL A 13 -17.21 90.42 15.37
N VAL A 14 -17.15 91.34 16.40
CA VAL A 14 -16.05 91.81 17.32
C VAL A 14 -16.51 92.81 18.46
N LEU A 15 -16.01 92.68 19.74
CA LEU A 15 -15.81 93.69 20.87
C LEU A 15 -16.98 94.57 21.48
N LEU A 16 -16.93 95.27 22.66
CA LEU A 16 -16.44 95.06 24.07
C LEU A 16 -16.90 96.23 25.05
N GLY A 17 -17.02 95.98 26.39
CA GLY A 17 -16.92 96.95 27.55
C GLY A 17 -18.16 97.81 27.97
N GLY A 18 -18.38 98.32 29.21
CA GLY A 18 -17.80 98.14 30.58
C GLY A 18 -18.29 99.17 31.67
N CYS A 19 -18.42 98.77 32.97
CA CYS A 19 -18.46 99.59 34.25
C CYS A 19 -19.59 100.64 34.55
N ALA A 20 -19.81 101.25 35.76
CA ALA A 20 -19.74 100.83 37.21
C ALA A 20 -20.26 101.93 38.23
N GLN A 21 -20.61 101.58 39.50
CA GLN A 21 -20.76 102.40 40.77
C GLN A 21 -21.92 103.44 40.94
N ALA A 22 -22.33 104.00 42.13
CA ALA A 22 -22.43 103.56 43.57
C ALA A 22 -23.13 104.62 44.53
N ILE A 23 -23.37 104.26 45.83
CA ILE A 23 -23.60 105.09 47.09
C ILE A 23 -25.03 105.59 47.53
N LEU A 24 -25.63 104.86 48.52
CA LEU A 24 -26.18 105.17 49.89
C LEU A 24 -27.13 106.37 50.27
N PRO A 25 -27.88 106.32 51.44
CA PRO A 25 -29.22 106.93 51.61
C PRO A 25 -29.50 107.83 52.85
N GLY A 26 -30.70 108.44 52.88
CA GLY A 26 -31.64 108.42 54.03
C GLY A 26 -31.70 109.59 55.05
N GLY A 27 -32.91 109.89 55.58
CA GLY A 27 -33.09 110.53 56.90
C GLY A 27 -34.11 111.71 57.02
N PRO A 28 -35.06 111.71 57.98
CA PRO A 28 -36.16 112.70 58.06
C PRO A 28 -36.18 113.60 59.34
N GLY A 29 -37.13 114.55 59.40
CA GLY A 29 -37.46 115.36 60.60
C GLY A 29 -38.75 116.20 60.41
N ALA A 30 -39.47 116.54 61.48
CA ALA A 30 -40.90 116.96 61.41
C ALA A 30 -41.26 118.26 62.17
N ALA A 31 -42.53 118.69 61.96
CA ALA A 31 -43.45 119.37 62.91
C ALA A 31 -43.90 120.84 62.66
N GLY A 32 -45.22 121.01 62.50
CA GLY A 32 -46.02 121.91 63.37
C GLY A 32 -46.30 123.36 62.94
N GLY A 33 -47.49 123.63 62.39
CA GLY A 33 -48.08 124.98 62.27
C GLY A 33 -49.53 124.94 61.76
N PRO A 34 -50.44 125.84 62.17
CA PRO A 34 -51.87 125.72 61.86
C PRO A 34 -52.18 126.16 60.42
N GLY A 35 -52.45 125.20 59.54
CA GLY A 35 -52.86 125.51 58.18
C GLY A 35 -53.33 124.29 57.41
N LEU A 36 -54.48 124.42 56.75
CA LEU A 36 -55.02 123.54 55.70
C LEU A 36 -55.24 122.07 56.13
N THR A 37 -56.50 121.61 56.13
CA THR A 37 -56.87 120.25 56.51
C THR A 37 -56.31 119.20 55.54
N ALA A 38 -55.13 118.67 55.86
CA ALA A 38 -54.44 117.64 55.09
C ALA A 38 -55.18 116.28 55.07
N LEU A 39 -54.84 115.43 54.10
CA LEU A 39 -55.36 114.07 53.99
C LEU A 39 -54.45 113.08 54.74
N THR A 40 -55.05 112.05 55.33
CA THR A 40 -54.33 110.87 55.82
C THR A 40 -54.45 109.76 54.78
N VAL A 41 -53.32 109.26 54.29
CA VAL A 41 -53.24 108.09 53.40
C VAL A 41 -52.84 106.86 54.23
N THR A 42 -53.64 105.81 54.17
CA THR A 42 -53.38 104.53 54.87
C THR A 42 -53.56 103.34 53.92
N PRO A 43 -52.83 102.21 54.11
CA PRO A 43 -51.89 101.93 55.20
C PRO A 43 -50.57 102.71 55.07
N SER A 44 -49.79 102.73 56.15
CA SER A 44 -48.38 103.16 56.12
C SER A 44 -47.49 101.93 56.05
N ASP A 45 -47.48 101.25 54.89
CA ASP A 45 -46.73 100.01 54.68
C ASP A 45 -45.23 100.25 54.82
N THR A 46 -44.53 99.42 55.61
CA THR A 46 -43.07 99.51 55.76
C THR A 46 -42.32 98.94 54.55
N SER A 47 -42.88 97.92 53.88
CA SER A 47 -42.38 97.44 52.58
C SER A 47 -43.45 96.70 51.77
N ILE A 48 -43.28 96.67 50.45
CA ILE A 48 -44.15 95.99 49.49
C ILE A 48 -43.26 95.14 48.55
N PRO A 49 -43.46 93.81 48.49
CA PRO A 49 -42.77 92.98 47.50
C PRO A 49 -43.15 93.36 46.07
N GLY A 50 -42.25 93.15 45.12
CA GLY A 50 -42.54 93.29 43.70
C GLY A 50 -43.75 92.45 43.26
N VAL A 51 -44.45 92.91 42.22
CA VAL A 51 -45.78 92.46 41.75
C VAL A 51 -46.93 92.50 42.76
N ALA A 52 -46.71 92.79 44.04
CA ALA A 52 -47.79 92.82 45.02
C ALA A 52 -48.70 94.05 44.85
N GLN A 53 -49.98 93.87 45.13
CA GLN A 53 -50.98 94.95 45.14
C GLN A 53 -51.33 95.39 46.57
N ARG A 54 -51.53 96.69 46.77
CA ARG A 54 -51.89 97.31 48.06
C ARG A 54 -52.96 98.38 47.90
N GLN A 55 -54.05 98.24 48.65
CA GLN A 55 -55.13 99.23 48.68
C GLN A 55 -54.76 100.39 49.60
N TYR A 56 -54.48 101.56 49.02
CA TYR A 56 -54.40 102.81 49.76
C TYR A 56 -55.77 103.50 49.81
N THR A 57 -56.04 104.22 50.89
CA THR A 57 -57.25 105.03 51.07
C THR A 57 -56.85 106.39 51.63
N ALA A 58 -57.31 107.46 50.99
CA ALA A 58 -57.18 108.82 51.51
C ALA A 58 -58.45 109.21 52.28
N LYS A 59 -58.27 109.88 53.42
CA LYS A 59 -59.37 110.45 54.23
C LYS A 59 -59.01 111.84 54.74
N THR A 60 -60.00 112.71 54.87
CA THR A 60 -59.89 113.98 55.61
C THR A 60 -59.95 113.74 57.13
N GLY A 61 -59.61 114.78 57.92
CA GLY A 61 -59.64 114.72 59.39
C GLY A 61 -61.02 114.47 60.03
N ASP A 62 -62.12 114.61 59.28
CA ASP A 62 -63.48 114.24 59.69
C ASP A 62 -63.87 112.80 59.29
N GLY A 63 -62.96 112.06 58.66
CA GLY A 63 -63.15 110.67 58.23
C GLY A 63 -63.85 110.49 56.88
N SER A 64 -64.27 111.56 56.21
CA SER A 64 -64.86 111.48 54.87
C SER A 64 -63.82 111.10 53.79
N LYS A 65 -64.30 110.54 52.67
CA LYS A 65 -63.49 110.08 51.54
C LYS A 65 -63.74 111.01 50.34
N PRO A 66 -62.98 112.11 50.17
CA PRO A 66 -63.14 112.95 49.00
C PRO A 66 -62.61 112.23 47.74
N ALA A 67 -63.01 112.72 46.56
CA ALA A 67 -62.35 112.32 45.33
C ALA A 67 -60.90 112.85 45.33
N VAL A 68 -59.94 111.98 45.03
CA VAL A 68 -58.50 112.29 45.05
C VAL A 68 -57.83 111.85 43.76
N ASN A 69 -56.82 112.62 43.34
CA ASN A 69 -55.87 112.19 42.33
C ASN A 69 -54.71 111.49 43.03
N TRP A 70 -54.45 110.23 42.65
CA TRP A 70 -53.33 109.45 43.17
C TRP A 70 -52.07 109.63 42.31
N SER A 71 -50.91 109.62 42.97
CA SER A 71 -49.61 109.68 42.32
C SER A 71 -48.56 108.88 43.09
N ILE A 72 -47.54 108.38 42.40
CA ILE A 72 -46.39 107.68 42.98
C ILE A 72 -45.14 108.51 42.69
N ASN A 73 -44.40 108.90 43.72
CA ASN A 73 -43.25 109.82 43.63
C ASN A 73 -43.58 111.10 42.83
N GLY A 74 -44.80 111.62 42.98
CA GLY A 74 -45.31 112.79 42.25
C GLY A 74 -45.80 112.54 40.82
N ILE A 75 -45.66 111.32 40.28
CA ILE A 75 -46.15 110.93 38.96
C ILE A 75 -47.61 110.50 39.07
N ALA A 76 -48.54 111.24 38.46
CA ALA A 76 -49.97 110.91 38.45
C ALA A 76 -50.23 109.50 37.89
N GLY A 77 -50.95 108.66 38.65
CA GLY A 77 -51.16 107.24 38.32
C GLY A 77 -49.93 106.34 38.43
N GLY A 78 -48.73 106.89 38.69
CA GLY A 78 -47.47 106.17 38.72
C GLY A 78 -46.94 105.76 37.33
N ASN A 79 -45.96 104.84 37.29
CA ASN A 79 -45.38 104.32 36.05
C ASN A 79 -44.79 102.91 36.25
N ALA A 80 -44.30 102.27 35.18
CA ALA A 80 -43.73 100.92 35.24
C ALA A 80 -42.44 100.81 36.10
N THR A 81 -41.80 101.92 36.46
CA THR A 81 -40.55 101.94 37.25
C THR A 81 -40.82 102.02 38.76
N PHE A 82 -41.79 102.84 39.17
CA PHE A 82 -42.15 103.04 40.58
C PHE A 82 -43.44 102.30 40.99
N GLY A 83 -44.08 101.61 40.05
CA GLY A 83 -45.41 101.03 40.19
C GLY A 83 -46.51 102.04 39.87
N THR A 84 -47.71 101.52 39.65
CA THR A 84 -48.89 102.31 39.27
C THR A 84 -49.94 102.30 40.38
N VAL A 85 -50.77 103.34 40.43
CA VAL A 85 -51.90 103.44 41.36
C VAL A 85 -53.15 103.86 40.60
N ASP A 86 -54.23 103.09 40.76
CA ASP A 86 -55.49 103.38 40.08
C ASP A 86 -56.27 104.52 40.78
N ALA A 87 -57.38 104.96 40.17
CA ALA A 87 -58.23 106.00 40.74
C ALA A 87 -58.87 105.61 42.09
N ASN A 88 -58.95 104.32 42.42
CA ASN A 88 -59.47 103.82 43.68
C ASN A 88 -58.39 103.74 44.78
N GLY A 89 -57.12 103.99 44.46
CA GLY A 89 -55.98 103.88 45.37
C GLY A 89 -55.35 102.48 45.41
N MET A 90 -55.69 101.58 44.50
CA MET A 90 -54.99 100.29 44.36
C MET A 90 -53.62 100.51 43.72
N TYR A 91 -52.58 100.49 44.55
CA TYR A 91 -51.19 100.47 44.12
C TYR A 91 -50.81 99.06 43.66
N THR A 92 -50.09 98.96 42.53
CA THR A 92 -49.46 97.74 42.02
C THR A 92 -47.97 97.96 41.92
N ALA A 93 -47.20 97.17 42.67
CA ALA A 93 -45.73 97.22 42.65
C ALA A 93 -45.18 96.78 41.28
N PRO A 94 -44.08 97.38 40.80
CA PRO A 94 -43.34 96.85 39.65
C PRO A 94 -42.78 95.45 40.00
N GLU A 95 -42.42 94.64 39.00
CA GLU A 95 -41.88 93.30 39.29
C GLU A 95 -40.56 93.36 40.09
N PHE A 96 -39.73 94.37 39.83
CA PHE A 96 -38.47 94.60 40.55
C PHE A 96 -38.41 96.04 41.08
N PRO A 97 -37.80 96.26 42.26
CA PRO A 97 -37.72 97.57 42.87
C PRO A 97 -36.81 98.52 42.05
N PRO A 98 -37.17 99.80 41.95
CA PRO A 98 -36.30 100.83 41.38
C PRO A 98 -35.15 101.17 42.34
N THR A 99 -34.19 101.98 41.87
CA THR A 99 -33.11 102.52 42.68
C THR A 99 -33.21 104.06 42.70
N PRO A 100 -33.39 104.71 43.87
CA PRO A 100 -33.65 104.13 45.19
C PRO A 100 -35.01 103.43 45.28
N ASN A 101 -35.12 102.42 46.15
CA ASN A 101 -36.31 101.56 46.25
C ASN A 101 -37.44 102.13 47.12
N SER A 102 -37.29 103.34 47.67
CA SER A 102 -38.34 104.02 48.42
C SER A 102 -39.32 104.74 47.48
N ILE A 103 -40.62 104.52 47.68
CA ILE A 103 -41.69 105.25 47.01
C ILE A 103 -42.53 106.04 48.02
N THR A 104 -43.14 107.11 47.52
CA THR A 104 -44.15 107.92 48.21
C THR A 104 -45.45 107.85 47.42
N ILE A 105 -46.49 107.28 48.02
CA ILE A 105 -47.85 107.25 47.51
C ILE A 105 -48.55 108.52 48.00
N SER A 106 -48.92 109.40 47.07
CA SER A 106 -49.50 110.71 47.35
C SER A 106 -50.93 110.79 46.82
N ALA A 107 -51.87 111.18 47.67
CA ALA A 107 -53.22 111.57 47.30
C ALA A 107 -53.38 113.09 47.41
N VAL A 108 -53.97 113.72 46.40
CA VAL A 108 -54.32 115.15 46.39
C VAL A 108 -55.82 115.27 46.18
N GLU A 109 -56.54 116.03 47.03
CA GLU A 109 -57.99 116.23 46.86
C GLU A 109 -58.29 116.97 45.55
N THR A 110 -59.25 116.47 44.76
CA THR A 110 -59.62 117.08 43.48
C THR A 110 -60.35 118.41 43.62
N SER A 111 -61.03 118.62 44.75
CA SER A 111 -61.80 119.84 45.05
C SER A 111 -60.93 120.98 45.61
N ASP A 112 -59.84 120.64 46.30
CA ASP A 112 -58.88 121.59 46.88
C ASP A 112 -57.48 120.98 46.84
N THR A 113 -56.72 121.31 45.80
CA THR A 113 -55.38 120.75 45.54
C THR A 113 -54.33 121.11 46.59
N ARG A 114 -54.66 121.97 47.56
CA ARG A 114 -53.80 122.28 48.71
C ARG A 114 -53.90 121.22 49.81
N LYS A 115 -54.91 120.35 49.77
CA LYS A 115 -55.07 119.23 50.70
C LYS A 115 -54.50 117.97 50.08
N LEU A 116 -53.40 117.50 50.65
CA LEU A 116 -52.72 116.28 50.21
C LEU A 116 -52.33 115.42 51.40
N GLY A 117 -52.02 114.16 51.12
CA GLY A 117 -51.58 113.17 52.09
C GLY A 117 -50.63 112.17 51.44
N ASN A 118 -49.60 111.77 52.18
CA ASN A 118 -48.54 110.90 51.69
C ASN A 118 -48.38 109.67 52.59
N ALA A 119 -48.15 108.51 52.00
CA ALA A 119 -47.61 107.32 52.67
C ALA A 119 -46.33 106.89 51.96
N SER A 120 -45.28 106.54 52.71
CA SER A 120 -44.01 106.07 52.15
C SER A 120 -43.83 104.58 52.40
N ALA A 121 -43.39 103.83 51.39
CA ALA A 121 -43.07 102.40 51.47
C ALA A 121 -41.78 102.09 50.72
N THR A 122 -41.06 101.03 51.10
CA THR A 122 -39.95 100.49 50.29
C THR A 122 -40.43 99.34 49.41
N LEU A 123 -39.87 99.25 48.21
CA LEU A 123 -40.09 98.14 47.30
C LEU A 123 -39.00 97.10 47.48
N ASN A 124 -39.39 95.84 47.59
CA ASN A 124 -38.50 94.69 47.77
C ASN A 124 -38.58 93.77 46.56
N ASN A 125 -37.51 93.04 46.27
CA ASN A 125 -37.54 91.96 45.28
C ASN A 125 -38.63 90.94 45.65
N PRO A 126 -39.38 90.43 44.66
CA PRO A 126 -40.32 89.33 44.85
C PRO A 126 -39.58 88.06 45.27
N VAL A 127 -40.27 87.14 45.94
CA VAL A 127 -39.72 85.82 46.24
C VAL A 127 -39.58 85.04 44.92
N PRO A 128 -38.36 84.59 44.54
CA PRO A 128 -38.17 83.87 43.28
C PRO A 128 -38.88 82.52 43.33
N GLN A 129 -39.50 82.11 42.23
CA GLN A 129 -40.19 80.82 42.13
C GLN A 129 -39.47 79.90 41.16
N LEU A 130 -38.77 78.89 41.66
CA LEU A 130 -38.10 77.89 40.83
C LEU A 130 -39.07 76.74 40.52
N THR A 131 -39.31 76.48 39.24
CA THR A 131 -40.25 75.43 38.78
C THR A 131 -39.54 74.17 38.27
N SER A 132 -38.38 74.31 37.64
CA SER A 132 -37.62 73.17 37.13
C SER A 132 -36.12 73.47 36.94
N VAL A 133 -35.34 72.39 36.89
CA VAL A 133 -33.90 72.41 36.61
C VAL A 133 -33.60 71.36 35.54
N THR A 134 -32.82 71.73 34.53
CA THR A 134 -32.43 70.83 33.43
C THR A 134 -30.92 70.88 33.21
N PRO A 135 -30.21 69.73 33.16
CA PRO A 135 -30.70 68.37 33.45
C PRO A 135 -31.04 68.14 34.94
N MET A 136 -31.98 67.22 35.22
CA MET A 136 -32.36 66.81 36.59
C MET A 136 -31.36 65.83 37.25
N SER A 137 -30.29 65.45 36.55
CA SER A 137 -29.18 64.69 37.12
C SER A 137 -27.85 65.15 36.51
N ILE A 138 -26.83 65.25 37.35
CA ILE A 138 -25.46 65.64 36.99
C ILE A 138 -24.48 64.60 37.54
N THR A 139 -23.29 64.49 36.96
CA THR A 139 -22.23 63.60 37.46
C THR A 139 -21.25 64.41 38.32
N GLN A 140 -20.58 63.76 39.28
CA GLN A 140 -19.42 64.32 39.96
C GLN A 140 -18.41 64.90 38.94
N GLY A 141 -18.01 66.16 39.11
CA GLY A 141 -17.26 66.94 38.12
C GLY A 141 -17.96 68.24 37.71
N PRO A 142 -17.42 68.97 36.72
CA PRO A 142 -18.00 70.22 36.23
C PRO A 142 -19.34 69.97 35.52
N PHE A 143 -20.33 70.84 35.74
CA PHE A 143 -21.66 70.77 35.17
C PHE A 143 -22.24 72.16 34.85
N THR A 144 -23.26 72.18 34.00
CA THR A 144 -24.08 73.35 33.71
C THR A 144 -25.55 72.96 33.75
N ILE A 145 -26.39 73.79 34.37
CA ILE A 145 -27.83 73.61 34.48
C ILE A 145 -28.57 74.89 34.04
N THR A 146 -29.78 74.71 33.53
CA THR A 146 -30.75 75.78 33.28
C THR A 146 -31.83 75.71 34.36
N LEU A 147 -32.11 76.82 35.03
CA LEU A 147 -33.17 76.98 36.01
C LEU A 147 -34.32 77.74 35.35
N THR A 148 -35.54 77.18 35.39
CA THR A 148 -36.73 77.83 34.83
C THR A 148 -37.73 78.13 35.95
N GLY A 149 -38.32 79.31 35.93
CA GLY A 149 -39.13 79.82 37.04
C GLY A 149 -39.81 81.14 36.73
N LEU A 150 -40.09 81.91 37.79
CA LEU A 150 -40.62 83.28 37.75
C LEU A 150 -39.87 84.15 38.77
N HIS A 151 -39.95 85.47 38.58
CA HIS A 151 -39.52 86.48 39.54
C HIS A 151 -38.02 86.44 39.92
N PHE A 152 -37.14 85.95 39.04
CA PHE A 152 -35.70 86.10 39.26
C PHE A 152 -35.28 87.56 39.06
N ALA A 153 -34.63 88.15 40.06
CA ALA A 153 -34.10 89.51 39.95
C ALA A 153 -32.72 89.52 39.26
N GLN A 154 -32.35 90.65 38.68
CA GLN A 154 -31.00 90.81 38.14
C GLN A 154 -29.97 90.71 39.27
N GLY A 155 -29.01 89.79 39.14
CA GLY A 155 -28.08 89.44 40.23
C GLY A 155 -28.53 88.26 41.10
N ALA A 156 -29.62 87.57 40.76
CA ALA A 156 -30.01 86.32 41.41
C ALA A 156 -28.93 85.22 41.25
N VAL A 157 -28.73 84.43 42.30
CA VAL A 157 -27.72 83.37 42.36
C VAL A 157 -28.40 82.02 42.61
N ALA A 158 -28.04 81.02 41.81
CA ALA A 158 -28.44 79.63 42.01
C ALA A 158 -27.49 78.95 43.01
N TYR A 159 -28.02 78.07 43.85
CA TYR A 159 -27.27 77.30 44.83
C TYR A 159 -27.52 75.80 44.67
N LEU A 160 -26.46 74.99 44.75
CA LEU A 160 -26.52 73.53 44.93
C LEU A 160 -26.29 73.21 46.40
N GLY A 161 -27.37 72.89 47.12
CA GLY A 161 -27.34 72.87 48.58
C GLY A 161 -26.99 74.25 49.13
N THR A 162 -25.84 74.36 49.82
CA THR A 162 -25.28 75.62 50.31
C THR A 162 -24.22 76.23 49.38
N THR A 163 -23.85 75.56 48.29
CA THR A 163 -22.79 76.02 47.37
C THR A 163 -23.36 76.95 46.32
N ALA A 164 -22.95 78.22 46.31
CA ALA A 164 -23.27 79.17 45.26
C ALA A 164 -22.69 78.69 43.91
N LEU A 165 -23.49 78.78 42.85
CA LEU A 165 -23.11 78.47 41.48
C LEU A 165 -22.80 79.75 40.71
N THR A 166 -21.90 79.67 39.75
CA THR A 166 -21.64 80.76 38.79
C THR A 166 -22.89 80.95 37.94
N THR A 167 -23.68 81.98 38.28
CA THR A 167 -25.04 82.17 37.75
C THR A 167 -25.08 83.34 36.77
N THR A 168 -25.61 83.08 35.58
CA THR A 168 -25.91 84.08 34.56
C THR A 168 -27.41 84.31 34.53
N TYR A 169 -27.82 85.55 34.78
CA TYR A 169 -29.20 86.00 34.60
C TYR A 169 -29.56 86.03 33.11
N VAL A 170 -30.66 85.35 32.73
CA VAL A 170 -31.15 85.33 31.33
C VAL A 170 -32.42 86.19 31.21
N SER A 171 -33.37 85.98 32.12
CA SER A 171 -34.62 86.76 32.22
C SER A 171 -35.22 86.59 33.62
N SER A 172 -36.32 87.30 33.93
CA SER A 172 -37.06 87.09 35.18
C SER A 172 -37.65 85.68 35.32
N THR A 173 -37.62 84.89 34.25
CA THR A 173 -38.13 83.51 34.20
C THR A 173 -37.05 82.45 33.99
N GLN A 174 -35.79 82.83 33.77
CA GLN A 174 -34.70 81.89 33.50
C GLN A 174 -33.32 82.36 34.02
N LEU A 175 -32.59 81.42 34.63
CA LEU A 175 -31.16 81.54 34.94
C LEU A 175 -30.40 80.37 34.30
N THR A 176 -29.14 80.57 33.97
CA THR A 176 -28.19 79.47 33.70
C THR A 176 -27.11 79.47 34.77
N ALA A 177 -26.74 78.30 35.28
CA ALA A 177 -25.79 78.18 36.37
C ALA A 177 -24.78 77.06 36.13
N ALA A 178 -23.51 77.33 36.42
CA ALA A 178 -22.41 76.38 36.27
C ALA A 178 -21.69 76.18 37.60
N GLY A 179 -21.16 74.98 37.82
CA GLY A 179 -20.39 74.64 39.01
C GLY A 179 -19.70 73.29 38.88
N THR A 180 -19.12 72.80 39.98
CA THR A 180 -18.46 71.50 40.04
C THR A 180 -19.05 70.70 41.20
N ALA A 181 -19.63 69.55 40.90
CA ALA A 181 -20.19 68.64 41.89
C ALA A 181 -19.08 67.80 42.52
N THR A 182 -18.99 67.81 43.84
CA THR A 182 -18.01 67.05 44.62
C THR A 182 -18.57 65.69 45.06
N SER A 183 -17.70 64.76 45.44
CA SER A 183 -18.12 63.46 46.01
C SER A 183 -18.96 63.60 47.28
N ALA A 184 -18.73 64.66 48.09
CA ALA A 184 -19.51 64.98 49.27
C ALA A 184 -20.95 65.44 48.96
N GLN A 185 -21.26 65.73 47.69
CA GLN A 185 -22.59 66.13 47.22
C GLN A 185 -23.30 64.98 46.46
N ALA A 186 -22.74 63.76 46.43
CA ALA A 186 -23.35 62.61 45.75
C ALA A 186 -24.69 62.20 46.42
N GLY A 187 -25.68 61.88 45.59
CA GLY A 187 -27.06 61.61 46.02
C GLY A 187 -28.03 62.72 45.60
N THR A 188 -29.19 62.78 46.25
CA THR A 188 -30.22 63.79 45.98
C THR A 188 -29.89 65.10 46.68
N GLN A 189 -29.53 66.11 45.90
CA GLN A 189 -29.28 67.47 46.35
C GLN A 189 -30.45 68.39 45.96
N THR A 190 -30.51 69.58 46.55
CA THR A 190 -31.55 70.57 46.26
C THR A 190 -30.96 71.81 45.62
N ILE A 191 -31.55 72.26 44.51
CA ILE A 191 -31.26 73.54 43.86
C ILE A 191 -32.23 74.61 44.39
N THR A 192 -31.72 75.78 44.75
CA THR A 192 -32.53 76.97 45.07
C THR A 192 -32.04 78.19 44.29
N ALA A 193 -32.91 79.15 44.01
CA ALA A 193 -32.57 80.45 43.44
C ALA A 193 -32.76 81.54 44.51
N HIS A 194 -31.78 82.42 44.67
CA HIS A 194 -31.74 83.46 45.69
C HIS A 194 -31.74 84.82 45.00
N ASN A 195 -32.75 85.66 45.25
CA ASN A 195 -32.76 87.05 44.82
C ASN A 195 -31.94 87.91 45.79
N PRO A 196 -31.18 88.92 45.30
CA PRO A 196 -30.42 89.84 46.14
C PRO A 196 -31.33 90.85 46.87
N ASP A 197 -30.72 91.64 47.75
CA ASP A 197 -31.38 92.80 48.35
C ASP A 197 -31.63 93.95 47.34
N PRO A 198 -32.62 94.84 47.59
CA PRO A 198 -33.47 94.89 48.78
C PRO A 198 -34.56 93.82 48.76
N GLY A 199 -34.73 93.10 49.87
CA GLY A 199 -35.71 92.01 49.99
C GLY A 199 -35.16 90.65 49.58
N ALA A 200 -33.91 90.37 49.98
CA ALA A 200 -33.27 89.09 49.69
C ALA A 200 -34.15 87.90 50.10
N SER A 201 -34.36 86.97 49.18
CA SER A 201 -35.35 85.90 49.32
C SER A 201 -35.00 84.68 48.48
N ILE A 202 -35.46 83.51 48.94
CA ILE A 202 -35.03 82.19 48.43
C ILE A 202 -36.24 81.43 47.89
N SER A 203 -36.06 80.76 46.75
CA SER A 203 -37.10 79.92 46.15
C SER A 203 -37.35 78.64 46.95
N ALA A 204 -38.52 78.04 46.74
CA ALA A 204 -38.66 76.60 47.01
C ALA A 204 -37.59 75.81 46.24
N GLY A 205 -37.16 74.69 46.82
CA GLY A 205 -36.09 73.87 46.26
C GLY A 205 -36.56 72.86 45.24
N VAL A 206 -35.79 72.66 44.17
CA VAL A 206 -35.98 71.56 43.20
C VAL A 206 -34.87 70.53 43.37
N ASN A 207 -35.24 69.25 43.49
CA ASN A 207 -34.27 68.18 43.68
C ASN A 207 -33.53 67.84 42.37
N ILE A 208 -32.23 67.60 42.50
CA ILE A 208 -31.32 67.17 41.43
C ILE A 208 -30.48 65.99 41.95
N VAL A 209 -30.21 64.98 41.12
CA VAL A 209 -29.37 63.84 41.52
C VAL A 209 -27.93 64.05 41.07
N VAL A 210 -26.99 64.05 42.02
CA VAL A 210 -25.55 64.00 41.74
C VAL A 210 -25.09 62.54 41.74
N LYS A 211 -24.69 62.03 40.58
CA LYS A 211 -24.11 60.68 40.46
C LYS A 211 -22.67 60.67 40.98
N GLY A 212 -22.36 59.77 41.90
CA GLY A 212 -20.99 59.53 42.37
C GLY A 212 -20.15 58.82 41.30
N GLY A 213 -18.82 58.89 41.43
CA GLY A 213 -17.94 58.09 40.57
C GLY A 213 -18.08 56.59 40.87
N VAL A 214 -18.28 55.77 39.83
CA VAL A 214 -18.36 54.31 39.97
C VAL A 214 -17.01 53.73 40.40
N VAL A 215 -17.02 52.88 41.42
CA VAL A 215 -15.86 52.13 41.91
C VAL A 215 -16.22 50.65 41.99
N VAL A 216 -15.38 49.80 41.40
CA VAL A 216 -15.45 48.34 41.50
C VAL A 216 -14.32 47.88 42.42
N VAL A 217 -14.56 46.87 43.26
CA VAL A 217 -13.53 46.20 44.07
C VAL A 217 -13.74 44.69 43.97
N VAL A 218 -12.70 43.93 43.64
CA VAL A 218 -12.70 42.46 43.61
C VAL A 218 -12.01 41.92 44.86
N THR A 219 -12.63 40.95 45.53
CA THR A 219 -12.10 40.32 46.75
C THR A 219 -12.20 38.79 46.64
N PRO A 220 -11.14 38.02 46.96
CA PRO A 220 -9.79 38.48 47.33
C PRO A 220 -9.01 39.04 46.14
N ALA A 221 -8.09 39.98 46.39
CA ALA A 221 -7.25 40.58 45.35
C ALA A 221 -6.16 39.62 44.80
N THR A 222 -5.81 38.58 45.56
CA THR A 222 -4.95 37.49 45.11
C THR A 222 -5.47 36.14 45.60
N ALA A 223 -5.22 35.08 44.82
CA ALA A 223 -5.50 33.70 45.23
C ALA A 223 -4.48 32.73 44.63
N THR A 224 -4.22 31.62 45.31
CA THR A 224 -3.47 30.49 44.75
C THR A 224 -4.42 29.31 44.58
N VAL A 225 -4.53 28.76 43.37
CA VAL A 225 -5.55 27.75 43.01
C VAL A 225 -4.91 26.63 42.21
N ARG A 226 -5.01 25.39 42.70
CA ARG A 226 -4.56 24.22 41.94
C ARG A 226 -5.43 23.95 40.71
N THR A 227 -4.83 23.43 39.65
CA THR A 227 -5.55 22.98 38.44
C THR A 227 -6.76 22.11 38.78
N GLY A 228 -7.93 22.43 38.20
CA GLY A 228 -9.22 21.78 38.47
C GLY A 228 -9.97 22.23 39.72
N ASN A 229 -9.35 22.97 40.65
CA ASN A 229 -10.04 23.53 41.81
C ASN A 229 -10.77 24.85 41.48
N ARG A 230 -11.57 25.34 42.45
CA ARG A 230 -12.36 26.56 42.31
C ARG A 230 -11.99 27.60 43.37
N GLN A 231 -12.11 28.86 43.01
CA GLN A 231 -12.00 30.02 43.89
C GLN A 231 -13.20 30.93 43.63
N VAL A 232 -13.82 31.46 44.70
CA VAL A 232 -14.88 32.47 44.56
C VAL A 232 -14.27 33.86 44.70
N PHE A 233 -14.60 34.74 43.76
CA PHE A 233 -14.34 36.17 43.82
C PHE A 233 -15.66 36.92 43.97
N THR A 234 -15.67 37.95 44.80
CA THR A 234 -16.82 38.84 44.98
C THR A 234 -16.46 40.20 44.40
N ALA A 235 -17.30 40.74 43.52
CA ALA A 235 -17.19 42.12 43.05
C ALA A 235 -18.18 43.00 43.83
N THR A 236 -17.67 44.05 44.46
CA THR A 236 -18.49 45.09 45.10
C THR A 236 -18.45 46.34 44.23
N VAL A 237 -19.61 46.79 43.76
CA VAL A 237 -19.75 48.03 42.99
C VAL A 237 -20.39 49.10 43.86
N THR A 238 -19.78 50.27 43.93
CA THR A 238 -20.29 51.45 44.66
C THR A 238 -20.34 52.66 43.73
N GLY A 239 -21.22 53.62 44.04
CA GLY A 239 -21.45 54.82 43.21
C GLY A 239 -22.32 54.60 41.97
N ALA A 240 -22.66 53.35 41.63
CA ALA A 240 -23.56 52.97 40.54
C ALA A 240 -25.01 52.75 41.03
N LEU A 241 -25.98 52.92 40.14
CA LEU A 241 -27.39 52.50 40.33
C LEU A 241 -27.57 51.01 39.96
N ASN A 242 -26.78 50.50 39.02
CA ASN A 242 -26.70 49.09 38.66
C ASN A 242 -25.39 48.48 39.19
N PRO A 243 -25.42 47.69 40.27
CA PRO A 243 -24.22 47.10 40.87
C PRO A 243 -23.69 45.86 40.11
N SER A 244 -24.24 45.54 38.94
CA SER A 244 -23.83 44.36 38.16
C SER A 244 -22.45 44.53 37.53
N VAL A 245 -21.73 43.42 37.37
CA VAL A 245 -20.43 43.35 36.67
C VAL A 245 -20.42 42.30 35.57
N THR A 246 -19.54 42.50 34.58
CA THR A 246 -19.10 41.44 33.67
C THR A 246 -17.74 40.91 34.12
N TRP A 247 -17.56 39.59 34.09
CA TRP A 247 -16.32 38.93 34.48
C TRP A 247 -15.49 38.49 33.27
N THR A 248 -14.18 38.69 33.33
CA THR A 248 -13.22 38.18 32.35
C THR A 248 -12.06 37.46 33.04
N VAL A 249 -11.42 36.52 32.33
CA VAL A 249 -10.13 35.91 32.73
C VAL A 249 -9.12 36.21 31.62
N ASN A 250 -7.98 36.84 31.96
CA ASN A 250 -7.00 37.37 30.98
C ASN A 250 -7.67 38.16 29.83
N GLY A 251 -8.72 38.93 30.13
CA GLY A 251 -9.49 39.70 29.15
C GLY A 251 -10.54 38.92 28.34
N ALA A 252 -10.57 37.58 28.42
CA ALA A 252 -11.60 36.76 27.78
C ALA A 252 -12.88 36.71 28.64
N ALA A 253 -14.03 37.11 28.08
CA ALA A 253 -15.32 37.08 28.77
C ALA A 253 -15.69 35.66 29.22
N GLY A 254 -15.93 35.47 30.52
CA GLY A 254 -16.18 34.15 31.12
C GLY A 254 -14.98 33.19 31.15
N GLY A 255 -13.82 33.58 30.61
CA GLY A 255 -12.63 32.72 30.47
C GLY A 255 -12.78 31.60 29.43
N ASN A 256 -11.89 30.61 29.47
CA ASN A 256 -11.95 29.43 28.59
C ASN A 256 -11.20 28.23 29.21
N SER A 257 -11.16 27.09 28.50
CA SER A 257 -10.57 25.84 29.02
C SER A 257 -9.06 25.87 29.30
N THR A 258 -8.29 26.80 28.72
CA THR A 258 -6.82 26.86 28.89
C THR A 258 -6.38 27.80 30.01
N ILE A 259 -7.14 28.87 30.26
CA ILE A 259 -6.85 29.88 31.31
C ILE A 259 -7.81 29.80 32.50
N GLY A 260 -8.74 28.84 32.49
CA GLY A 260 -9.83 28.74 33.47
C GLY A 260 -11.05 29.57 33.08
N THR A 261 -12.20 29.23 33.67
CA THR A 261 -13.49 29.88 33.41
C THR A 261 -14.01 30.56 34.66
N ILE A 262 -14.82 31.62 34.49
CA ILE A 262 -15.50 32.31 35.60
C ILE A 262 -16.99 32.46 35.31
N ALA A 263 -17.80 32.01 36.27
CA ALA A 263 -19.25 32.16 36.20
C ALA A 263 -19.70 33.56 36.63
N ALA A 264 -20.92 33.96 36.27
CA ALA A 264 -21.47 35.30 36.58
C ALA A 264 -21.53 35.62 38.09
N ASN A 265 -21.58 34.59 38.94
CA ASN A 265 -21.51 34.70 40.40
C ASN A 265 -20.07 34.89 40.96
N GLY A 266 -19.07 35.05 40.08
CA GLY A 266 -17.67 35.20 40.46
C GLY A 266 -16.93 33.90 40.83
N THR A 267 -17.54 32.72 40.68
CA THR A 267 -16.83 31.45 40.84
C THR A 267 -15.87 31.20 39.67
N TYR A 268 -14.58 31.38 39.89
CA TYR A 268 -13.51 30.94 39.02
C TYR A 268 -13.25 29.43 39.18
N THR A 269 -13.08 28.72 38.07
CA THR A 269 -12.66 27.32 37.99
C THR A 269 -11.34 27.26 37.23
N ALA A 270 -10.28 26.80 37.90
CA ALA A 270 -8.96 26.64 37.30
C ALA A 270 -8.99 25.59 36.18
N PRO A 271 -8.16 25.75 35.12
CA PRO A 271 -8.06 24.77 34.05
C PRO A 271 -7.56 23.42 34.59
N LEU A 272 -7.89 22.32 33.89
CA LEU A 272 -7.46 20.97 34.30
C LEU A 272 -5.97 20.71 34.05
N THR A 273 -5.35 21.50 33.18
CA THR A 273 -3.90 21.50 32.89
C THR A 273 -3.34 22.87 33.19
N LEU A 274 -2.07 22.94 33.61
CA LEU A 274 -1.43 24.21 33.93
C LEU A 274 -1.09 24.98 32.63
N PRO A 275 -1.52 26.24 32.48
CA PRO A 275 -1.10 27.08 31.35
C PRO A 275 0.38 27.46 31.43
N THR A 276 0.97 27.80 30.28
CA THR A 276 2.40 28.18 30.14
C THR A 276 2.79 29.38 31.00
N LEU A 277 1.88 30.34 31.18
CA LEU A 277 1.96 31.35 32.21
C LEU A 277 1.05 30.91 33.36
N ASN A 278 1.65 30.56 34.51
CA ASN A 278 0.91 30.06 35.67
C ASN A 278 0.20 31.16 36.48
N THR A 279 -0.01 32.34 35.90
CA THR A 279 -0.77 33.43 36.53
C THR A 279 -1.87 33.90 35.57
N VAL A 280 -3.07 34.09 36.11
CA VAL A 280 -4.21 34.63 35.36
C VAL A 280 -4.88 35.77 36.12
N THR A 281 -5.39 36.75 35.39
CA THR A 281 -6.04 37.94 35.93
C THR A 281 -7.55 37.81 35.78
N VAL A 282 -8.26 37.72 36.91
CA VAL A 282 -9.72 37.72 36.97
C VAL A 282 -10.20 39.16 37.15
N THR A 283 -10.94 39.71 36.19
CA THR A 283 -11.36 41.12 36.20
C THR A 283 -12.88 41.24 36.23
N ALA A 284 -13.39 42.06 37.14
CA ALA A 284 -14.79 42.51 37.15
C ALA A 284 -14.88 43.93 36.59
N THR A 285 -15.72 44.14 35.58
CA THR A 285 -15.97 45.46 34.97
C THR A 285 -17.42 45.86 35.23
N SER A 286 -17.68 47.11 35.63
CA SER A 286 -19.05 47.59 35.86
C SER A 286 -19.89 47.58 34.58
N VAL A 287 -21.15 47.14 34.69
CA VAL A 287 -22.13 47.23 33.60
C VAL A 287 -22.61 48.67 33.37
N GLU A 288 -22.58 49.53 34.39
CA GLU A 288 -23.02 50.94 34.28
C GLU A 288 -21.91 51.86 33.75
N ASP A 289 -20.67 51.67 34.19
CA ASP A 289 -19.50 52.39 33.68
C ASP A 289 -18.39 51.39 33.26
N PRO A 290 -18.38 50.95 31.99
CA PRO A 290 -17.36 50.02 31.49
C PRO A 290 -15.91 50.53 31.54
N THR A 291 -15.67 51.80 31.90
CA THR A 291 -14.32 52.32 32.17
C THR A 291 -13.83 51.99 33.58
N ARG A 292 -14.68 51.39 34.43
CA ARG A 292 -14.39 51.05 35.83
C ARG A 292 -14.39 49.54 36.02
N SER A 293 -13.23 49.05 36.42
CA SER A 293 -12.98 47.64 36.70
C SER A 293 -11.99 47.49 37.85
N ASP A 294 -11.98 46.33 38.48
CA ASP A 294 -10.91 45.90 39.37
C ASP A 294 -10.57 44.43 39.10
N SER A 295 -9.35 44.02 39.46
CA SER A 295 -8.74 42.77 39.01
C SER A 295 -8.05 42.04 40.16
N ALA A 296 -8.31 40.73 40.26
CA ALA A 296 -7.58 39.83 41.13
C ALA A 296 -6.57 38.99 40.34
N THR A 297 -5.39 38.76 40.93
CA THR A 297 -4.36 37.87 40.35
C THR A 297 -4.46 36.48 40.94
N VAL A 298 -4.59 35.47 40.08
CA VAL A 298 -4.68 34.05 40.47
C VAL A 298 -3.42 33.33 40.04
N THR A 299 -2.63 32.89 41.02
CA THR A 299 -1.50 31.99 40.78
C THR A 299 -2.02 30.57 40.70
N LEU A 300 -1.70 29.88 39.60
CA LEU A 300 -2.04 28.50 39.36
C LEU A 300 -0.88 27.60 39.77
N GLU A 301 -1.23 26.50 40.42
CA GLU A 301 -0.33 25.42 40.84
C GLU A 301 -0.76 24.10 40.22
N ASN A 302 0.18 23.18 40.02
CA ASN A 302 -0.15 21.81 39.65
C ASN A 302 -1.01 21.14 40.74
N ALA A 303 -1.88 20.20 40.33
CA ALA A 303 -2.64 19.37 41.26
C ALA A 303 -1.73 18.61 42.23
N ILE A 304 -2.26 18.18 43.38
CA ILE A 304 -1.57 17.18 44.21
C ILE A 304 -1.74 15.83 43.50
N PRO A 305 -0.66 15.12 43.17
CA PRO A 305 -0.77 13.79 42.56
C PRO A 305 -1.28 12.78 43.59
N VAL A 306 -2.22 11.93 43.20
CA VAL A 306 -2.76 10.86 44.05
C VAL A 306 -2.61 9.54 43.31
N ILE A 307 -1.92 8.57 43.92
CA ILE A 307 -1.79 7.22 43.35
C ILE A 307 -3.01 6.40 43.80
N SER A 308 -3.72 5.78 42.84
CA SER A 308 -4.77 4.79 43.12
C SER A 308 -4.23 3.36 43.08
N SER A 309 -3.28 3.08 42.18
CA SER A 309 -2.62 1.77 42.07
C SER A 309 -1.27 1.86 41.38
N VAL A 310 -0.38 0.92 41.68
CA VAL A 310 0.85 0.66 40.93
C VAL A 310 0.81 -0.77 40.43
N THR A 311 1.17 -1.00 39.17
CA THR A 311 1.20 -2.35 38.56
C THR A 311 2.48 -2.50 37.74
N PRO A 312 3.29 -3.56 37.96
CA PRO A 312 3.16 -4.57 39.01
C PRO A 312 3.44 -4.02 40.42
N THR A 313 2.85 -4.66 41.44
CA THR A 313 3.08 -4.36 42.88
C THR A 313 4.28 -5.12 43.47
N ILE A 314 4.88 -6.03 42.70
CA ILE A 314 6.08 -6.79 43.05
C ILE A 314 7.12 -6.56 41.96
N LEU A 315 8.30 -6.09 42.36
CA LEU A 315 9.45 -5.77 41.52
C LEU A 315 10.62 -6.68 41.91
N THR A 316 11.50 -6.99 40.98
CA THR A 316 12.70 -7.80 41.27
C THR A 316 13.92 -6.90 41.25
N ALA A 317 14.72 -6.91 42.32
CA ALA A 317 16.02 -6.24 42.34
C ALA A 317 16.91 -6.72 41.19
N ILE A 318 17.81 -5.84 40.74
CA ILE A 318 18.74 -5.94 39.59
C ILE A 318 18.11 -6.18 38.20
N LYS A 319 16.79 -6.38 38.09
CA LYS A 319 16.06 -6.40 36.81
C LYS A 319 15.48 -5.02 36.52
N GLN A 320 15.56 -4.56 35.27
CA GLN A 320 14.81 -3.38 34.81
C GLN A 320 13.32 -3.73 34.82
N PHE A 321 12.52 -2.91 35.51
CA PHE A 321 11.06 -3.01 35.49
C PHE A 321 10.47 -1.81 34.74
N GLU A 322 9.21 -1.99 34.34
CA GLU A 322 8.27 -0.93 34.03
C GLU A 322 7.13 -1.03 35.04
N ILE A 323 6.72 0.10 35.63
CA ILE A 323 5.48 0.22 36.40
C ILE A 323 4.53 1.19 35.71
N THR A 324 3.27 0.76 35.57
CA THR A 324 2.15 1.67 35.37
C THR A 324 1.71 2.19 36.73
N VAL A 325 1.74 3.50 36.92
CA VAL A 325 1.18 4.20 38.09
C VAL A 325 -0.13 4.83 37.65
N SER A 326 -1.24 4.31 38.14
CA SER A 326 -2.59 4.86 37.92
C SER A 326 -2.99 5.74 39.10
N GLY A 327 -3.77 6.79 38.82
CA GLY A 327 -4.13 7.77 39.84
C GLY A 327 -4.89 8.96 39.28
N THR A 328 -4.74 10.11 39.92
CA THR A 328 -5.29 11.40 39.48
C THR A 328 -4.33 12.54 39.78
N GLY A 329 -4.46 13.65 39.04
CA GLY A 329 -3.69 14.86 39.28
C GLY A 329 -2.23 14.79 38.83
N PHE A 330 -1.85 13.85 37.94
CA PHE A 330 -0.53 13.85 37.33
C PHE A 330 -0.41 14.93 36.25
N THR A 331 0.80 15.42 35.97
CA THR A 331 1.05 16.48 34.99
C THR A 331 2.28 16.16 34.12
N PRO A 332 2.41 16.73 32.91
CA PRO A 332 3.63 16.58 32.12
C PRO A 332 4.85 17.02 32.93
N GLY A 333 5.83 16.13 33.05
CA GLY A 333 7.01 16.33 33.92
C GLY A 333 6.89 15.77 35.34
N SER A 334 5.79 15.09 35.71
CA SER A 334 5.74 14.31 36.95
C SER A 334 6.87 13.26 37.00
N ILE A 335 7.46 13.07 38.17
CA ILE A 335 8.51 12.07 38.43
C ILE A 335 7.95 11.02 39.39
N VAL A 336 7.97 9.75 38.99
CA VAL A 336 7.77 8.62 39.90
C VAL A 336 9.07 8.32 40.63
N ASN A 337 9.02 8.14 41.94
CA ASN A 337 10.13 7.67 42.76
C ASN A 337 9.82 6.30 43.36
N LEU A 338 10.83 5.44 43.47
CA LEU A 338 10.81 4.19 44.23
C LEU A 338 11.73 4.35 45.45
N GLY A 339 11.15 4.57 46.62
CA GLY A 339 11.89 5.04 47.79
C GLY A 339 12.51 6.42 47.51
N ALA A 340 13.83 6.53 47.65
CA ALA A 340 14.57 7.75 47.32
C ALA A 340 15.08 7.82 45.86
N MET A 341 14.77 6.82 45.02
CA MET A 341 15.27 6.72 43.65
C MET A 341 14.24 7.25 42.65
N ALA A 342 14.57 8.35 41.97
CA ALA A 342 13.79 8.84 40.83
C ALA A 342 13.86 7.85 39.65
N LEU A 343 12.71 7.60 39.02
CA LEU A 343 12.58 6.72 37.86
C LEU A 343 12.44 7.53 36.58
N SER A 344 12.92 6.98 35.45
CA SER A 344 12.63 7.54 34.13
C SER A 344 11.14 7.45 33.87
N THR A 345 10.45 8.60 33.92
CA THR A 345 8.98 8.67 33.95
C THR A 345 8.45 9.24 32.64
N THR A 346 7.55 8.49 32.00
CA THR A 346 6.76 8.89 30.85
C THR A 346 5.36 9.29 31.31
N PHE A 347 4.97 10.53 31.03
CA PHE A 347 3.59 10.98 31.22
C PHE A 347 2.71 10.43 30.10
N ILE A 348 1.68 9.66 30.46
CA ILE A 348 0.68 9.13 29.51
C ILE A 348 -0.59 9.99 29.55
N ALA A 349 -1.12 10.24 30.75
CA ALA A 349 -2.32 11.03 30.98
C ALA A 349 -2.33 11.60 32.41
N PRO A 350 -3.21 12.57 32.74
CA PRO A 350 -3.39 13.08 34.11
C PRO A 350 -3.80 12.03 35.15
N THR A 351 -4.11 10.82 34.70
CA THR A 351 -4.48 9.65 35.51
C THR A 351 -3.53 8.46 35.37
N GLN A 352 -2.49 8.54 34.52
CA GLN A 352 -1.57 7.44 34.25
C GLN A 352 -0.15 7.93 33.95
N LEU A 353 0.83 7.39 34.67
CA LEU A 353 2.25 7.47 34.35
C LEU A 353 2.78 6.06 34.06
N VAL A 354 3.79 5.97 33.22
CA VAL A 354 4.62 4.77 33.06
C VAL A 354 6.03 5.14 33.49
N ALA A 355 6.65 4.35 34.36
CA ALA A 355 8.00 4.63 34.84
C ALA A 355 8.88 3.39 34.81
N VAL A 356 10.12 3.56 34.34
CA VAL A 356 11.11 2.49 34.23
C VAL A 356 12.30 2.74 35.13
N GLY A 357 12.86 1.67 35.68
CA GLY A 357 14.07 1.71 36.48
C GLY A 357 14.56 0.32 36.88
N THR A 358 15.69 0.28 37.57
CA THR A 358 16.32 -0.97 38.02
C THR A 358 16.62 -0.83 39.52
N PRO A 359 15.94 -1.59 40.42
CA PRO A 359 16.20 -1.49 41.85
C PRO A 359 17.52 -2.21 42.17
N THR A 360 18.27 -1.70 43.13
CA THR A 360 19.49 -2.36 43.62
C THR A 360 19.17 -3.49 44.61
N LEU A 361 20.13 -4.37 44.90
CA LEU A 361 19.97 -5.37 45.97
C LEU A 361 19.76 -4.74 47.36
N ALA A 362 20.24 -3.52 47.57
CA ALA A 362 20.03 -2.76 48.81
C ALA A 362 18.58 -2.23 48.96
N GLN A 363 17.78 -2.30 47.91
CA GLN A 363 16.38 -1.84 47.88
C GLN A 363 15.36 -2.98 48.09
N VAL A 364 15.81 -4.21 48.40
CA VAL A 364 14.94 -5.36 48.69
C VAL A 364 14.14 -5.14 49.98
N GLY A 365 12.82 -5.31 49.91
CA GLY A 365 11.85 -5.06 50.97
C GLY A 365 10.63 -4.28 50.47
N THR A 366 9.79 -3.82 51.41
CA THR A 366 8.70 -2.88 51.09
C THR A 366 9.28 -1.51 50.76
N LEU A 367 9.02 -0.98 49.57
CA LEU A 367 9.37 0.40 49.22
C LEU A 367 8.13 1.23 48.84
N PRO A 368 8.08 2.51 49.25
CA PRO A 368 7.03 3.41 48.82
C PRO A 368 7.29 3.89 47.38
N VAL A 369 6.28 3.79 46.53
CA VAL A 369 6.20 4.54 45.27
C VAL A 369 5.52 5.87 45.56
N THR A 370 6.13 6.98 45.15
CA THR A 370 5.54 8.31 45.22
C THR A 370 5.60 8.99 43.85
N VAL A 371 4.64 9.86 43.56
CA VAL A 371 4.71 10.77 42.41
C VAL A 371 4.97 12.17 42.91
N ILE A 372 5.94 12.87 42.31
CA ILE A 372 6.20 14.29 42.52
C ILE A 372 5.79 15.02 41.25
N ASN A 373 4.87 15.97 41.37
CA ASN A 373 4.58 16.90 40.28
C ASN A 373 5.64 18.02 40.25
N PRO A 374 6.02 18.53 39.06
CA PRO A 374 6.95 19.64 38.92
C PRO A 374 6.35 20.93 39.49
N ASP A 375 7.22 21.91 39.75
CA ASP A 375 6.80 23.28 40.05
C ASP A 375 6.15 23.95 38.81
N PRO A 376 5.29 24.97 39.02
CA PRO A 376 4.91 25.59 40.29
C PRO A 376 3.88 24.79 41.10
N GLY A 377 4.07 24.75 42.42
CA GLY A 377 3.21 24.00 43.35
C GLY A 377 3.60 22.53 43.47
N GLY A 378 4.90 22.24 43.32
CA GLY A 378 5.45 20.88 43.39
C GLY A 378 5.00 20.17 44.66
N SER A 379 4.44 18.98 44.49
CA SER A 379 3.84 18.22 45.59
C SER A 379 3.99 16.72 45.38
N THR A 380 4.19 16.01 46.50
CA THR A 380 4.42 14.56 46.55
C THR A 380 3.11 13.85 46.91
N SER A 381 2.81 12.76 46.23
CA SER A 381 1.66 11.91 46.55
C SER A 381 1.82 11.22 47.91
N ALA A 382 0.70 10.75 48.47
CA ALA A 382 0.77 9.67 49.45
C ALA A 382 1.52 8.45 48.85
N PRO A 383 2.30 7.70 49.65
CA PRO A 383 3.06 6.56 49.15
C PRO A 383 2.17 5.36 48.86
N PHE A 384 2.37 4.71 47.72
CA PHE A 384 1.82 3.39 47.42
C PHE A 384 2.92 2.34 47.59
N ASN A 385 2.77 1.42 48.54
CA ASN A 385 3.82 0.45 48.84
C ASN A 385 3.87 -0.69 47.81
N VAL A 386 5.05 -0.95 47.26
CA VAL A 386 5.37 -2.12 46.43
C VAL A 386 6.41 -3.00 47.14
N GLN A 387 6.45 -4.29 46.80
CA GLN A 387 7.50 -5.20 47.26
C GLN A 387 8.63 -5.25 46.24
N VAL A 388 9.85 -4.91 46.64
CA VAL A 388 11.05 -5.30 45.88
C VAL A 388 11.55 -6.61 46.46
N VAL A 389 11.46 -7.70 45.72
CA VAL A 389 12.05 -8.99 46.10
C VAL A 389 13.47 -9.10 45.56
N GLY A 390 14.32 -9.84 46.27
CA GLY A 390 15.62 -10.24 45.71
C GLY A 390 15.43 -11.11 44.45
N PRO A 391 16.38 -11.12 43.51
CA PRO A 391 16.33 -12.02 42.37
C PRO A 391 16.19 -13.46 42.86
N ASN A 392 15.12 -14.16 42.44
CA ASN A 392 14.84 -15.49 42.96
C ASN A 392 15.97 -16.45 42.56
N SER A 393 16.73 -16.90 43.57
CA SER A 393 17.88 -17.79 43.41
C SER A 393 17.48 -19.16 42.86
N ASN A 394 16.22 -19.57 43.08
CA ASN A 394 15.62 -20.81 42.58
C ASN A 394 15.23 -20.75 41.10
N ILE A 395 15.43 -19.61 40.40
CA ILE A 395 15.25 -19.58 38.95
C ILE A 395 16.30 -20.47 38.29
N ALA A 396 15.82 -21.45 37.52
CA ALA A 396 16.64 -22.28 36.65
C ALA A 396 16.08 -22.20 35.22
N VAL A 397 16.98 -21.99 34.27
CA VAL A 397 16.73 -22.15 32.84
C VAL A 397 17.34 -23.48 32.43
N THR A 398 16.65 -24.21 31.56
CA THR A 398 17.16 -25.43 30.95
C THR A 398 16.85 -25.41 29.46
N VAL A 399 17.86 -25.42 28.61
CA VAL A 399 17.74 -25.54 27.15
C VAL A 399 17.87 -27.00 26.74
N PHE A 400 16.97 -27.45 25.86
CA PHE A 400 16.97 -28.79 25.29
C PHE A 400 16.65 -28.76 23.77
N PRO A 401 17.34 -29.54 22.92
CA PRO A 401 18.44 -30.44 23.23
C PRO A 401 19.70 -29.67 23.64
N LYS A 402 20.58 -30.34 24.40
CA LYS A 402 21.84 -29.74 24.90
C LYS A 402 22.93 -29.60 23.85
N THR A 403 22.86 -30.44 22.82
CA THR A 403 23.70 -30.38 21.64
C THR A 403 22.84 -30.67 20.42
N ALA A 404 23.22 -30.10 19.28
CA ALA A 404 22.68 -30.45 17.98
C ALA A 404 23.82 -30.48 16.96
N THR A 405 23.62 -31.21 15.86
CA THR A 405 24.49 -31.13 14.68
C THR A 405 23.63 -30.76 13.50
N LEU A 406 23.97 -29.67 12.80
CA LEU A 406 23.09 -29.07 11.81
C LEU A 406 23.83 -28.76 10.51
N GLY A 407 23.19 -29.10 9.39
CA GLY A 407 23.64 -28.78 8.03
C GLY A 407 23.46 -27.29 7.72
N ALA A 408 24.20 -26.77 6.73
CA ALA A 408 23.95 -25.44 6.16
C ALA A 408 22.47 -25.27 5.77
N GLY A 409 21.87 -24.13 6.12
CA GLY A 409 20.46 -23.81 5.86
C GLY A 409 19.41 -24.60 6.66
N ASN A 410 19.78 -25.66 7.39
CA ASN A 410 18.83 -26.47 8.16
C ASN A 410 18.39 -25.77 9.47
N VAL A 411 17.26 -26.21 10.01
CA VAL A 411 16.63 -25.65 11.23
C VAL A 411 16.62 -26.67 12.37
N GLN A 412 16.95 -26.23 13.58
CA GLN A 412 16.81 -26.98 14.84
C GLN A 412 15.97 -26.16 15.83
N GLN A 413 14.88 -26.73 16.34
CA GLN A 413 14.13 -26.14 17.44
C GLN A 413 14.81 -26.43 18.78
N PHE A 414 15.03 -25.39 19.58
CA PHE A 414 15.43 -25.48 20.99
C PHE A 414 14.25 -25.15 21.88
N GLN A 415 13.87 -26.12 22.72
CA GLN A 415 12.93 -25.91 23.80
C GLN A 415 13.67 -25.29 25.00
N VAL A 416 12.96 -24.42 25.72
CA VAL A 416 13.45 -23.82 26.96
C VAL A 416 12.44 -24.02 28.07
N THR A 417 12.91 -24.57 29.18
CA THR A 417 12.14 -24.68 30.41
C THR A 417 12.68 -23.69 31.41
N VAL A 418 11.83 -22.75 31.84
CA VAL A 418 12.14 -21.84 32.95
C VAL A 418 11.34 -22.30 34.16
N THR A 419 12.00 -22.39 35.32
CA THR A 419 11.36 -22.76 36.59
C THR A 419 11.72 -21.74 37.68
N GLY A 420 11.00 -21.76 38.81
CA GLY A 420 11.21 -20.81 39.91
C GLY A 420 10.70 -19.38 39.65
N THR A 421 9.94 -19.16 38.58
CA THR A 421 9.34 -17.86 38.23
C THR A 421 8.04 -18.08 37.46
N ILE A 422 7.14 -17.09 37.49
CA ILE A 422 5.94 -17.04 36.65
C ILE A 422 6.21 -16.38 35.28
N ASP A 423 7.28 -15.57 35.18
CA ASP A 423 7.81 -15.06 33.92
C ASP A 423 8.68 -16.16 33.29
N LEU A 424 8.07 -16.96 32.43
CA LEU A 424 8.70 -18.09 31.73
C LEU A 424 9.46 -17.68 30.47
N SER A 425 9.54 -16.37 30.17
CA SER A 425 10.10 -15.88 28.91
C SER A 425 11.63 -15.78 28.94
N VAL A 426 12.25 -15.87 27.76
CA VAL A 426 13.70 -15.76 27.58
C VAL A 426 14.06 -14.84 26.41
N LEU A 427 15.31 -14.37 26.42
CA LEU A 427 15.97 -13.78 25.26
C LEU A 427 16.91 -14.83 24.64
N TRP A 428 16.75 -15.09 23.34
CA TRP A 428 17.63 -15.98 22.58
C TRP A 428 18.79 -15.22 21.93
N SER A 429 19.97 -15.83 21.96
CA SER A 429 21.16 -15.34 21.24
C SER A 429 21.96 -16.50 20.64
N VAL A 430 22.72 -16.22 19.58
CA VAL A 430 23.66 -17.15 18.95
C VAL A 430 25.06 -16.53 19.00
N ASN A 431 26.03 -17.21 19.61
CA ASN A 431 27.37 -16.67 19.90
C ASN A 431 27.34 -15.27 20.55
N GLY A 432 26.34 -15.01 21.39
CA GLY A 432 26.13 -13.71 22.06
C GLY A 432 25.46 -12.63 21.20
N VAL A 433 25.12 -12.91 19.93
CA VAL A 433 24.34 -12.01 19.07
C VAL A 433 22.85 -12.29 19.28
N ASN A 434 22.09 -11.31 19.77
CA ASN A 434 20.63 -11.42 19.95
C ASN A 434 19.96 -11.82 18.63
N TYR A 435 19.17 -12.90 18.64
CA TYR A 435 18.53 -13.51 17.45
C TYR A 435 19.48 -13.94 16.31
N GLY A 436 20.81 -13.83 16.48
CA GLY A 436 21.80 -14.20 15.47
C GLY A 436 21.81 -13.33 14.21
N ASN A 437 22.55 -13.76 13.19
CA ASN A 437 22.69 -13.05 11.90
C ASN A 437 23.08 -14.04 10.77
N SER A 438 23.33 -13.54 9.56
CA SER A 438 23.73 -14.40 8.42
C SER A 438 25.09 -15.08 8.56
N THR A 439 25.94 -14.66 9.51
CA THR A 439 27.27 -15.26 9.76
C THR A 439 27.21 -16.36 10.82
N VAL A 440 26.45 -16.19 11.90
CA VAL A 440 26.35 -17.20 12.99
C VAL A 440 25.08 -18.06 12.90
N GLY A 441 24.24 -17.84 11.89
CA GLY A 441 22.87 -18.35 11.84
C GLY A 441 21.92 -17.49 12.67
N ARG A 442 20.61 -17.68 12.48
CA ARG A 442 19.55 -16.88 13.12
C ARG A 442 18.74 -17.76 14.07
N ILE A 443 18.22 -17.19 15.16
CA ILE A 443 17.27 -17.87 16.05
C ILE A 443 16.06 -16.97 16.29
N ASP A 444 14.86 -17.52 16.17
CA ASP A 444 13.62 -16.80 16.43
C ASP A 444 13.23 -16.81 17.92
N TYR A 445 12.10 -16.18 18.27
CA TYR A 445 11.64 -16.12 19.67
C TYR A 445 11.04 -17.44 20.19
N TRP A 446 10.70 -18.39 19.31
CA TRP A 446 10.24 -19.73 19.67
C TRP A 446 11.40 -20.73 19.83
N GLY A 447 12.64 -20.29 19.59
CA GLY A 447 13.85 -21.11 19.70
C GLY A 447 14.21 -21.89 18.43
N ASN A 448 13.61 -21.58 17.27
CA ASN A 448 14.02 -22.20 16.00
C ASN A 448 15.31 -21.55 15.50
N TYR A 449 16.42 -22.28 15.57
CA TYR A 449 17.72 -21.86 15.05
C TYR A 449 17.91 -22.36 13.61
N THR A 450 18.17 -21.45 12.68
CA THR A 450 18.55 -21.73 11.29
C THR A 450 20.06 -21.55 11.12
N ALA A 451 20.76 -22.59 10.68
CA ALA A 451 22.17 -22.54 10.35
C ALA A 451 22.44 -21.61 9.15
N PRO A 452 23.60 -20.92 9.10
CA PRO A 452 23.96 -20.09 7.95
C PRO A 452 24.26 -20.95 6.72
N ASP A 453 24.00 -20.42 5.52
CA ASP A 453 24.32 -21.10 4.24
C ASP A 453 25.83 -21.19 3.97
N ASN A 454 26.62 -20.35 4.66
CA ASN A 454 28.08 -20.39 4.63
C ASN A 454 28.62 -20.67 6.05
N ILE A 455 29.16 -21.87 6.24
CA ILE A 455 29.71 -22.35 7.53
C ILE A 455 31.24 -22.15 7.60
N GLN A 456 31.91 -21.52 6.61
CA GLN A 456 33.38 -21.44 6.59
C GLN A 456 33.98 -20.89 7.90
N GLY A 457 34.80 -21.72 8.56
CA GLY A 457 35.45 -21.41 9.84
C GLY A 457 34.57 -21.59 11.10
N LEU A 458 33.25 -21.69 10.96
CA LEU A 458 32.31 -21.87 12.06
C LEU A 458 32.11 -23.37 12.37
N GLY A 459 33.04 -23.98 13.11
CA GLY A 459 32.91 -25.38 13.57
C GLY A 459 31.69 -25.63 14.47
N SER A 460 31.30 -24.63 15.26
CA SER A 460 30.10 -24.67 16.09
C SER A 460 29.63 -23.26 16.47
N VAL A 461 28.39 -23.18 16.93
CA VAL A 461 27.83 -21.99 17.59
C VAL A 461 27.18 -22.36 18.92
N THR A 462 27.14 -21.42 19.85
CA THR A 462 26.42 -21.55 21.11
C THR A 462 25.09 -20.83 21.02
N VAL A 463 24.00 -21.57 21.15
CA VAL A 463 22.64 -21.03 21.32
C VAL A 463 22.38 -20.87 22.81
N THR A 464 22.06 -19.65 23.24
CA THR A 464 21.83 -19.32 24.66
C THR A 464 20.43 -18.76 24.85
N ALA A 465 19.69 -19.32 25.81
CA ALA A 465 18.48 -18.74 26.35
C ALA A 465 18.80 -18.08 27.70
N THR A 466 18.56 -16.77 27.81
CA THR A 466 18.72 -16.02 29.06
C THR A 466 17.35 -15.70 29.63
N SER A 467 17.08 -16.02 30.90
CA SER A 467 15.79 -15.74 31.52
C SER A 467 15.54 -14.23 31.57
N ASN A 468 14.39 -13.80 31.04
CA ASN A 468 13.95 -12.43 31.21
C ASN A 468 13.63 -12.14 32.69
N ALA A 469 13.24 -13.15 33.48
CA ALA A 469 13.00 -12.99 34.92
C ALA A 469 14.28 -12.72 35.73
N ASN A 470 15.44 -13.21 35.27
CA ASN A 470 16.74 -12.97 35.90
C ASN A 470 17.87 -13.16 34.87
N ALA A 471 18.46 -12.06 34.39
CA ALA A 471 19.51 -12.10 33.35
C ALA A 471 20.81 -12.81 33.79
N ALA A 472 21.03 -13.03 35.10
CA ALA A 472 22.13 -13.86 35.61
C ALA A 472 21.82 -15.38 35.56
N LYS A 473 20.64 -15.77 35.07
CA LYS A 473 20.23 -17.15 34.86
C LYS A 473 20.02 -17.36 33.37
N SER A 474 21.02 -17.94 32.73
CA SER A 474 20.97 -18.42 31.36
C SER A 474 21.29 -19.90 31.31
N ASP A 475 20.89 -20.54 30.23
CA ASP A 475 21.38 -21.86 29.88
C ASP A 475 21.62 -21.94 28.36
N SER A 476 22.51 -22.85 27.95
CA SER A 476 22.99 -22.91 26.57
C SER A 476 23.02 -24.32 26.02
N ALA A 477 22.97 -24.39 24.69
CA ALA A 477 23.21 -25.57 23.88
C ALA A 477 24.29 -25.28 22.81
N THR A 478 25.07 -26.29 22.45
CA THR A 478 26.07 -26.18 21.39
C THR A 478 25.54 -26.79 20.09
N VAL A 479 25.52 -26.02 19.01
CA VAL A 479 25.21 -26.50 17.67
C VAL A 479 26.51 -26.69 16.91
N THR A 480 26.89 -27.94 16.66
CA THR A 480 27.97 -28.26 15.71
C THR A 480 27.45 -28.00 14.30
N LEU A 481 28.15 -27.19 13.54
CA LEU A 481 27.77 -26.88 12.16
C LEU A 481 28.62 -27.71 11.21
N THR A 482 27.97 -28.28 10.19
CA THR A 482 28.64 -29.10 9.17
C THR A 482 28.13 -28.74 7.79
N ASN A 483 29.02 -28.55 6.82
CA ASN A 483 28.63 -28.64 5.42
C ASN A 483 28.19 -30.09 5.13
N PRO A 484 27.13 -30.32 4.34
CA PRO A 484 26.79 -31.66 3.89
C PRO A 484 27.89 -32.22 2.97
N VAL A 485 27.96 -33.54 2.84
CA VAL A 485 28.66 -34.16 1.70
C VAL A 485 27.81 -33.87 0.45
N PRO A 486 28.35 -33.23 -0.61
CA PRO A 486 27.57 -32.94 -1.80
C PRO A 486 27.29 -34.25 -2.56
N ILE A 487 26.14 -34.35 -3.23
CA ILE A 487 25.81 -35.46 -4.12
C ILE A 487 25.67 -34.89 -5.53
N LEU A 488 26.37 -35.48 -6.51
CA LEU A 488 26.18 -35.20 -7.94
C LEU A 488 25.08 -36.11 -8.49
N THR A 489 24.04 -35.56 -9.10
CA THR A 489 22.92 -36.31 -9.69
C THR A 489 22.96 -36.34 -11.22
N SER A 490 23.36 -35.23 -11.87
CA SER A 490 23.62 -35.20 -13.31
C SER A 490 24.69 -34.16 -13.69
N ILE A 491 25.24 -34.31 -14.89
CA ILE A 491 26.15 -33.33 -15.52
C ILE A 491 25.66 -33.07 -16.93
N THR A 492 25.51 -31.79 -17.28
CA THR A 492 25.13 -31.35 -18.62
C THR A 492 26.14 -30.33 -19.13
N PRO A 493 26.72 -30.48 -20.34
CA PRO A 493 26.60 -31.67 -21.20
C PRO A 493 27.41 -32.85 -20.64
N ALA A 494 26.91 -34.07 -20.82
CA ALA A 494 27.61 -35.30 -20.43
C ALA A 494 28.76 -35.67 -21.40
N THR A 495 28.93 -34.92 -22.49
CA THR A 495 29.97 -35.13 -23.50
C THR A 495 30.55 -33.78 -23.94
N LEU A 496 31.87 -33.67 -24.05
CA LEU A 496 32.61 -32.41 -24.21
C LEU A 496 33.53 -32.47 -25.44
N GLY A 497 33.98 -31.31 -25.92
CA GLY A 497 35.04 -31.21 -26.92
C GLY A 497 36.44 -31.15 -26.29
N LEU A 498 37.39 -30.62 -27.07
CA LEU A 498 38.73 -30.27 -26.61
C LEU A 498 38.83 -28.75 -26.49
N GLY A 499 39.46 -28.28 -25.42
CA GLY A 499 39.59 -26.86 -25.11
C GLY A 499 38.74 -26.45 -23.91
N ALA A 500 38.47 -25.15 -23.80
CA ALA A 500 37.68 -24.60 -22.71
C ALA A 500 36.19 -24.97 -22.87
N PHE A 501 35.63 -25.60 -21.85
CA PHE A 501 34.23 -26.01 -21.80
C PHE A 501 33.53 -25.41 -20.58
N GLN A 502 32.20 -25.32 -20.64
CA GLN A 502 31.35 -25.06 -19.49
C GLN A 502 30.40 -26.25 -19.28
N MET A 503 30.19 -26.64 -18.03
CA MET A 503 29.22 -27.65 -17.63
C MET A 503 28.39 -27.18 -16.44
N THR A 504 27.14 -27.61 -16.40
CA THR A 504 26.27 -27.52 -15.24
C THR A 504 26.33 -28.83 -14.47
N LEU A 505 26.58 -28.72 -13.18
CA LEU A 505 26.65 -29.80 -12.22
C LEU A 505 25.40 -29.73 -11.34
N ASN A 506 24.51 -30.71 -11.51
CA ASN A 506 23.29 -30.82 -10.72
C ASN A 506 23.48 -31.82 -9.59
N GLY A 507 22.78 -31.59 -8.48
CA GLY A 507 23.02 -32.35 -7.27
C GLY A 507 22.19 -31.92 -6.07
N THR A 508 22.68 -32.27 -4.89
CA THR A 508 22.15 -31.78 -3.61
C THR A 508 23.27 -31.47 -2.63
N GLY A 509 23.04 -30.49 -1.76
CA GLY A 509 23.98 -30.11 -0.72
C GLY A 509 25.20 -29.34 -1.24
N PHE A 510 25.13 -28.65 -2.38
CA PHE A 510 26.15 -27.67 -2.72
C PHE A 510 26.07 -26.47 -1.77
N VAL A 511 27.20 -25.81 -1.53
CA VAL A 511 27.33 -24.60 -0.72
C VAL A 511 28.04 -23.53 -1.54
N SER A 512 27.95 -22.26 -1.15
CA SER A 512 28.54 -21.13 -1.91
C SER A 512 30.05 -21.20 -2.12
N THR A 513 30.73 -22.13 -1.45
CA THR A 513 32.17 -22.39 -1.56
C THR A 513 32.50 -23.83 -1.97
N SER A 514 31.53 -24.54 -2.58
CA SER A 514 31.79 -25.80 -3.28
C SER A 514 32.83 -25.61 -4.37
N THR A 515 33.75 -26.56 -4.47
CA THR A 515 34.75 -26.65 -5.54
C THR A 515 34.47 -27.86 -6.41
N ALA A 516 34.94 -27.89 -7.66
CA ALA A 516 34.74 -29.03 -8.53
C ALA A 516 36.04 -29.41 -9.25
N THR A 517 36.15 -30.68 -9.61
CA THR A 517 37.32 -31.24 -10.30
C THR A 517 36.90 -32.07 -11.50
N PHE A 518 37.72 -32.06 -12.54
CA PHE A 518 37.53 -32.76 -13.81
C PHE A 518 38.78 -33.61 -14.09
N GLY A 519 38.68 -34.93 -13.95
CA GLY A 519 39.85 -35.83 -14.00
C GLY A 519 40.89 -35.52 -12.92
N GLY A 520 40.45 -34.95 -11.79
CA GLY A 520 41.32 -34.45 -10.72
C GLY A 520 41.87 -33.04 -10.91
N GLN A 521 41.72 -32.41 -12.09
CA GLN A 521 42.09 -31.01 -12.29
C GLN A 521 41.02 -30.06 -11.74
N PRO A 522 41.36 -28.96 -11.05
CA PRO A 522 40.37 -28.02 -10.52
C PRO A 522 39.64 -27.28 -11.65
N MET A 523 38.34 -27.05 -11.45
CA MET A 523 37.50 -26.21 -12.32
C MET A 523 37.18 -24.88 -11.63
N GLN A 524 36.93 -23.83 -12.42
CA GLN A 524 36.35 -22.58 -11.90
C GLN A 524 34.86 -22.80 -11.67
N VAL A 525 34.43 -22.79 -10.42
CA VAL A 525 33.02 -22.98 -10.03
C VAL A 525 32.34 -21.64 -9.79
N THR A 526 31.13 -21.49 -10.34
CA THR A 526 30.16 -20.48 -9.92
C THR A 526 29.00 -21.18 -9.23
N TYR A 527 28.74 -20.83 -7.97
CA TYR A 527 27.59 -21.34 -7.24
C TYR A 527 26.31 -20.69 -7.77
N VAL A 528 25.29 -21.51 -8.08
CA VAL A 528 23.97 -21.03 -8.51
C VAL A 528 22.95 -21.28 -7.40
N THR A 529 22.78 -22.55 -6.99
CA THR A 529 21.91 -22.96 -5.88
C THR A 529 22.52 -24.13 -5.10
N SER A 530 21.91 -24.53 -3.99
CA SER A 530 22.30 -25.73 -3.24
C SER A 530 22.09 -27.05 -4.00
N THR A 531 21.56 -26.97 -5.22
CA THR A 531 21.32 -28.10 -6.13
C THR A 531 21.95 -27.95 -7.52
N MET A 532 22.55 -26.79 -7.83
CA MET A 532 23.14 -26.48 -9.13
C MET A 532 24.38 -25.60 -8.96
N ILE A 533 25.49 -25.99 -9.57
CA ILE A 533 26.65 -25.12 -9.76
C ILE A 533 27.10 -25.20 -11.22
N THR A 534 27.58 -24.10 -11.80
CA THR A 534 28.25 -24.15 -13.10
C THR A 534 29.76 -24.26 -12.88
N ALA A 535 30.44 -24.98 -13.77
CA ALA A 535 31.87 -25.19 -13.72
C ALA A 535 32.49 -25.00 -15.10
N ILE A 536 33.52 -24.16 -15.17
CA ILE A 536 34.34 -23.94 -16.36
C ILE A 536 35.65 -24.72 -16.19
N GLY A 537 35.97 -25.53 -17.19
CA GLY A 537 37.17 -26.35 -17.23
C GLY A 537 37.86 -26.31 -18.58
N ASN A 538 38.90 -27.12 -18.75
CA ASN A 538 39.61 -27.27 -20.02
C ASN A 538 39.93 -28.75 -20.24
N ALA A 539 39.48 -29.29 -21.37
CA ALA A 539 39.69 -30.67 -21.79
C ALA A 539 40.90 -30.76 -22.72
N SER A 540 41.92 -31.50 -22.30
CA SER A 540 43.13 -31.73 -23.11
C SER A 540 43.09 -33.08 -23.82
N ASN A 541 43.96 -33.26 -24.83
CA ASN A 541 44.05 -34.51 -25.60
C ASN A 541 44.30 -35.77 -24.75
N THR A 542 44.92 -35.65 -23.56
CA THR A 542 45.15 -36.78 -22.65
C THR A 542 43.91 -37.20 -21.87
N GLN A 543 42.83 -36.41 -21.95
CA GLN A 543 41.56 -36.65 -21.26
C GLN A 543 40.47 -37.17 -22.22
N VAL A 544 40.75 -37.34 -23.52
CA VAL A 544 39.83 -37.97 -24.50
C VAL A 544 39.41 -39.37 -24.01
N GLY A 545 38.10 -39.63 -24.05
CA GLY A 545 37.49 -40.79 -23.38
C GLY A 545 36.74 -40.38 -22.11
N VAL A 546 36.62 -41.30 -21.15
CA VAL A 546 35.80 -41.09 -19.95
C VAL A 546 36.58 -40.35 -18.86
N VAL A 547 36.06 -39.22 -18.41
CA VAL A 547 36.62 -38.39 -17.34
C VAL A 547 35.63 -38.29 -16.18
N THR A 548 36.09 -38.59 -14.96
CA THR A 548 35.25 -38.42 -13.76
C THR A 548 35.30 -36.98 -13.25
N VAL A 549 34.13 -36.41 -13.01
CA VAL A 549 33.90 -35.13 -12.34
C VAL A 549 33.42 -35.35 -10.91
N LYS A 550 33.89 -34.52 -9.98
CA LYS A 550 33.49 -34.53 -8.56
C LYS A 550 33.36 -33.13 -8.00
N VAL A 551 32.39 -32.91 -7.12
CA VAL A 551 32.23 -31.68 -6.32
C VAL A 551 32.75 -31.94 -4.91
N THR A 552 33.41 -30.96 -4.29
CA THR A 552 33.90 -31.04 -2.91
C THR A 552 33.44 -29.82 -2.12
N ASN A 553 32.80 -30.07 -0.98
CA ASN A 553 32.48 -29.05 0.01
C ASN A 553 33.60 -28.96 1.06
N PRO A 554 33.94 -27.74 1.54
CA PRO A 554 34.96 -27.57 2.57
C PRO A 554 34.49 -28.06 3.95
N ALA A 555 35.45 -28.27 4.86
CA ALA A 555 35.18 -28.51 6.28
C ALA A 555 34.60 -27.24 6.96
N PRO A 556 33.94 -27.33 8.14
CA PRO A 556 33.64 -28.52 8.95
C PRO A 556 32.60 -29.45 8.29
N GLY A 557 32.69 -30.76 8.57
CA GLY A 557 31.97 -31.75 7.77
C GLY A 557 32.49 -31.74 6.34
N GLY A 558 31.60 -31.46 5.38
CA GLY A 558 31.93 -31.39 3.96
C GLY A 558 32.40 -32.74 3.41
N GLY A 559 33.21 -32.70 2.35
CA GLY A 559 33.71 -33.89 1.66
C GLY A 559 33.44 -33.85 0.16
N THR A 560 33.88 -34.90 -0.53
CA THR A 560 33.77 -35.05 -1.98
C THR A 560 32.55 -35.90 -2.34
N SER A 561 31.83 -35.51 -3.39
CA SER A 561 30.69 -36.23 -3.93
C SER A 561 31.04 -37.59 -4.51
N ASN A 562 29.99 -38.38 -4.81
CA ASN A 562 30.10 -39.40 -5.84
C ASN A 562 30.67 -38.79 -7.13
N GLY A 563 31.42 -39.59 -7.89
CA GLY A 563 31.87 -39.19 -9.22
C GLY A 563 30.78 -39.44 -10.24
N LEU A 564 30.57 -38.49 -11.14
CA LEU A 564 29.84 -38.71 -12.39
C LEU A 564 30.82 -38.61 -13.57
N ASN A 565 30.59 -39.42 -14.58
CA ASN A 565 31.47 -39.54 -15.73
C ASN A 565 30.94 -38.70 -16.89
N VAL A 566 31.84 -37.98 -17.55
CA VAL A 566 31.59 -37.31 -18.83
C VAL A 566 32.54 -37.85 -19.89
N THR A 567 32.13 -37.80 -21.16
CA THR A 567 32.97 -38.26 -22.28
C THR A 567 33.62 -37.06 -22.96
N VAL A 568 34.95 -36.99 -22.98
CA VAL A 568 35.68 -36.03 -23.80
C VAL A 568 35.85 -36.61 -25.20
N THR A 569 35.48 -35.83 -26.20
CA THR A 569 35.64 -36.17 -27.61
C THR A 569 36.67 -35.25 -28.27
N THR A 570 37.24 -35.71 -29.38
CA THR A 570 38.08 -34.86 -30.25
C THR A 570 37.24 -33.69 -30.79
N ALA A 571 37.82 -32.50 -30.86
CA ALA A 571 37.17 -31.34 -31.46
C ALA A 571 36.66 -31.63 -32.90
N GLY A 572 35.47 -31.14 -33.20
CA GLY A 572 34.90 -31.11 -34.55
C GLY A 572 35.02 -29.73 -35.18
N SER A 573 34.04 -29.35 -36.01
CA SER A 573 33.93 -28.01 -36.59
C SER A 573 33.00 -27.15 -35.73
N PRO A 574 33.48 -26.07 -35.09
CA PRO A 574 32.62 -25.21 -34.27
C PRO A 574 31.52 -24.51 -35.08
N GLU A 575 30.33 -24.39 -34.49
CA GLU A 575 29.14 -23.79 -35.11
C GLU A 575 28.74 -22.48 -34.42
N SER A 576 27.90 -21.66 -35.06
CA SER A 576 27.32 -20.47 -34.41
C SER A 576 26.25 -20.86 -33.40
N SER A 577 26.01 -20.02 -32.38
CA SER A 577 24.93 -20.26 -31.41
C SER A 577 23.55 -20.33 -32.08
N ALA A 578 23.29 -19.47 -33.06
CA ALA A 578 22.06 -19.50 -33.86
C ALA A 578 21.85 -20.85 -34.56
N ALA A 579 22.89 -21.35 -35.24
CA ALA A 579 22.89 -22.62 -35.95
C ALA A 579 22.73 -23.81 -34.98
N ALA A 580 23.42 -23.77 -33.83
CA ALA A 580 23.32 -24.76 -32.76
C ALA A 580 21.92 -24.86 -32.15
N VAL A 581 21.29 -23.72 -31.84
CA VAL A 581 19.92 -23.67 -31.29
C VAL A 581 18.93 -24.26 -32.30
N ARG A 582 18.95 -23.77 -33.55
CA ARG A 582 18.07 -24.21 -34.62
C ARG A 582 18.25 -25.70 -34.98
N PHE A 583 19.48 -26.20 -34.91
CA PHE A 583 19.77 -27.63 -35.03
C PHE A 583 19.18 -28.45 -33.87
N LEU A 584 19.27 -27.97 -32.63
CA LEU A 584 18.71 -28.65 -31.47
C LEU A 584 17.18 -28.70 -31.50
N GLU A 585 16.50 -27.64 -31.93
CA GLU A 585 15.04 -27.69 -32.10
C GLU A 585 14.57 -28.84 -33.03
N GLN A 586 15.33 -29.10 -34.09
CA GLN A 586 15.04 -30.17 -35.05
C GLN A 586 15.52 -31.56 -34.57
N SER A 587 16.58 -31.62 -33.75
CA SER A 587 17.24 -32.87 -33.31
C SER A 587 16.94 -33.31 -31.87
N SER A 588 16.22 -32.51 -31.09
CA SER A 588 15.83 -32.80 -29.70
C SER A 588 14.39 -32.37 -29.42
N PHE A 589 13.97 -32.42 -28.15
CA PHE A 589 12.74 -31.78 -27.69
C PHE A 589 12.88 -30.26 -27.43
N GLY A 590 14.01 -29.66 -27.81
CA GLY A 590 14.30 -28.23 -27.65
C GLY A 590 15.71 -27.95 -27.08
N PRO A 591 16.23 -26.74 -27.27
CA PRO A 591 17.53 -26.34 -26.77
C PRO A 591 17.52 -26.13 -25.24
N ASP A 592 18.66 -26.41 -24.61
CA ASP A 592 19.10 -25.78 -23.36
C ASP A 592 20.48 -25.16 -23.62
N MET A 593 20.94 -24.25 -22.77
CA MET A 593 22.15 -23.48 -23.07
C MET A 593 23.41 -24.38 -23.04
N GLU A 594 23.40 -25.44 -22.25
CA GLU A 594 24.46 -26.45 -22.16
C GLU A 594 24.63 -27.23 -23.46
N ASN A 595 23.55 -27.73 -24.06
CA ASN A 595 23.63 -28.42 -25.34
C ASN A 595 23.88 -27.45 -26.50
N VAL A 596 23.39 -26.20 -26.43
CA VAL A 596 23.76 -25.16 -27.40
C VAL A 596 25.27 -24.93 -27.37
N ASN A 597 25.85 -24.69 -26.19
CA ASN A 597 27.29 -24.53 -26.02
C ASN A 597 28.08 -25.78 -26.48
N GLN A 598 27.55 -26.98 -26.18
CA GLN A 598 28.15 -28.23 -26.64
C GLN A 598 28.22 -28.30 -28.18
N VAL A 599 27.11 -28.03 -28.88
CA VAL A 599 27.06 -28.07 -30.35
C VAL A 599 27.92 -26.96 -30.97
N VAL A 600 27.96 -25.77 -30.36
CA VAL A 600 28.90 -24.70 -30.71
C VAL A 600 30.36 -25.18 -30.62
N GLU A 601 30.73 -25.96 -29.60
CA GLU A 601 32.10 -26.46 -29.39
C GLU A 601 32.46 -27.64 -30.31
N ILE A 602 31.59 -28.65 -30.43
CA ILE A 602 31.92 -29.93 -31.10
C ILE A 602 31.38 -30.06 -32.53
N GLY A 603 30.44 -29.20 -32.93
CA GLY A 603 29.78 -29.24 -34.23
C GLY A 603 28.70 -30.32 -34.37
N PHE A 604 27.86 -30.14 -35.39
CA PHE A 604 26.72 -31.04 -35.67
C PHE A 604 27.15 -32.49 -35.88
N ASP A 605 28.20 -32.73 -36.66
CA ASP A 605 28.68 -34.09 -36.99
C ASP A 605 29.03 -34.88 -35.73
N LYS A 606 29.76 -34.24 -34.81
CA LYS A 606 30.19 -34.92 -33.58
C LYS A 606 29.04 -35.09 -32.60
N TYR A 607 28.14 -34.12 -32.50
CA TYR A 607 26.92 -34.23 -31.71
C TYR A 607 26.04 -35.41 -32.19
N LEU A 608 25.80 -35.52 -33.50
CA LEU A 608 25.04 -36.63 -34.09
C LEU A 608 25.69 -37.98 -33.79
N GLN A 609 27.00 -38.13 -33.97
CA GLN A 609 27.71 -39.37 -33.61
C GLN A 609 27.51 -39.75 -32.13
N ASN A 610 27.57 -38.77 -31.22
CA ASN A 610 27.35 -38.99 -29.80
C ASN A 610 25.90 -39.39 -29.50
N GLN A 611 24.92 -38.81 -30.21
CA GLN A 611 23.50 -39.17 -30.09
C GLN A 611 23.18 -40.55 -30.68
N PHE A 612 23.78 -40.94 -31.81
CA PHE A 612 23.64 -42.31 -32.35
C PHE A 612 24.23 -43.37 -31.39
N ALA A 613 25.32 -43.03 -30.68
CA ALA A 613 25.96 -43.89 -29.69
C ALA A 613 25.35 -43.83 -28.28
N SER A 614 24.37 -42.95 -28.04
CA SER A 614 23.79 -42.75 -26.72
C SER A 614 22.96 -43.96 -26.24
N THR A 615 23.07 -44.27 -24.95
CA THR A 615 22.27 -45.31 -24.30
C THR A 615 20.80 -44.94 -24.36
N VAL A 616 19.94 -45.89 -24.75
CA VAL A 616 18.48 -45.72 -24.81
C VAL A 616 17.94 -45.35 -23.42
N THR A 617 17.22 -44.24 -23.30
CA THR A 617 16.48 -43.91 -22.07
C THR A 617 15.33 -44.90 -21.91
N PRO A 618 15.26 -45.68 -20.80
CA PRO A 618 14.26 -46.73 -20.67
C PRO A 618 12.88 -46.17 -20.33
N TYR A 619 11.84 -46.74 -20.92
CA TYR A 619 10.51 -46.73 -20.32
C TYR A 619 10.45 -47.84 -19.26
N PRO A 620 10.17 -47.54 -17.98
CA PRO A 620 10.07 -48.56 -16.92
C PRO A 620 8.83 -49.44 -17.09
N ASP A 621 8.82 -50.63 -16.50
CA ASP A 621 7.59 -51.44 -16.45
C ASP A 621 6.52 -50.73 -15.60
N PRO A 622 5.25 -50.67 -16.04
CA PRO A 622 4.16 -50.13 -15.25
C PRO A 622 3.95 -50.90 -13.95
N ARG A 623 3.61 -50.18 -12.88
CA ARG A 623 3.29 -50.73 -11.57
C ARG A 623 1.87 -51.30 -11.55
N PRO A 624 1.53 -52.15 -10.57
CA PRO A 624 0.15 -52.54 -10.33
C PRO A 624 -0.74 -51.30 -10.12
N ASN A 625 -1.81 -51.22 -10.91
CA ASN A 625 -2.77 -50.09 -10.99
C ASN A 625 -2.26 -48.81 -11.68
N ASP A 626 -1.11 -48.83 -12.38
CA ASP A 626 -0.78 -47.76 -13.32
C ASP A 626 -1.76 -47.75 -14.51
N SER A 627 -1.82 -46.63 -15.21
CA SER A 627 -2.65 -46.36 -16.39
C SER A 627 -1.80 -45.76 -17.52
N VAL A 628 -2.36 -45.59 -18.72
CA VAL A 628 -1.63 -44.92 -19.83
C VAL A 628 -1.18 -43.50 -19.45
N ASN A 629 -1.88 -42.80 -18.53
CA ASN A 629 -1.44 -41.52 -17.99
C ASN A 629 -0.05 -41.58 -17.31
N ASN A 630 0.32 -42.71 -16.70
CA ASN A 630 1.64 -42.92 -16.11
C ASN A 630 2.72 -43.13 -17.19
N VAL A 631 2.32 -43.68 -18.34
CA VAL A 631 3.18 -43.79 -19.54
C VAL A 631 3.37 -42.40 -20.17
N GLN A 632 2.33 -41.56 -20.22
CA GLN A 632 2.45 -40.15 -20.65
C GLN A 632 3.42 -39.35 -19.76
N GLN A 633 3.36 -39.53 -18.43
CA GLN A 633 4.33 -38.94 -17.50
C GLN A 633 5.75 -39.42 -17.81
N SER A 634 5.94 -40.72 -18.05
CA SER A 634 7.25 -41.28 -18.43
C SER A 634 7.77 -40.70 -19.75
N PHE A 635 6.89 -40.46 -20.74
CA PHE A 635 7.25 -39.78 -21.98
C PHE A 635 7.76 -38.36 -21.73
N PHE A 636 7.06 -37.54 -20.95
CA PHE A 636 7.51 -36.17 -20.64
C PHE A 636 8.78 -36.14 -19.79
N LEU A 637 8.94 -37.04 -18.81
CA LEU A 637 10.18 -37.19 -18.05
C LEU A 637 11.37 -37.50 -18.96
N ASN A 638 11.18 -38.43 -19.90
CA ASN A 638 12.20 -38.81 -20.87
C ASN A 638 12.50 -37.65 -21.86
N ALA A 639 11.47 -36.98 -22.39
CA ALA A 639 11.64 -35.82 -23.28
C ALA A 639 12.41 -34.67 -22.62
N ILE A 640 12.13 -34.36 -21.35
CA ILE A 640 12.76 -33.26 -20.60
C ILE A 640 14.18 -33.61 -20.14
N ALA A 641 14.41 -34.82 -19.63
CA ALA A 641 15.65 -35.17 -18.91
C ALA A 641 16.52 -36.29 -19.55
N GLY A 642 16.02 -37.00 -20.56
CA GLY A 642 16.74 -38.08 -21.23
C GLY A 642 17.90 -37.59 -22.10
N GLY A 643 18.98 -38.36 -22.16
CA GLY A 643 20.24 -37.98 -22.84
C GLY A 643 20.29 -38.33 -24.34
N ASP A 644 19.42 -39.22 -24.80
CA ASP A 644 19.28 -39.73 -26.17
C ASP A 644 18.19 -38.96 -26.95
N GLN A 645 18.23 -37.63 -26.84
CA GLN A 645 17.26 -36.70 -27.42
C GLN A 645 16.94 -36.97 -28.90
N LEU A 646 17.94 -37.25 -29.73
CA LEU A 646 17.75 -37.58 -31.15
C LEU A 646 16.92 -38.84 -31.35
N ARG A 647 17.15 -39.86 -30.51
CA ARG A 647 16.41 -41.12 -30.55
C ARG A 647 14.97 -40.90 -30.16
N MET A 648 14.73 -40.16 -29.08
CA MET A 648 13.38 -39.89 -28.59
C MET A 648 12.59 -38.98 -29.54
N ARG A 649 13.23 -37.97 -30.15
CA ARG A 649 12.60 -37.10 -31.15
C ARG A 649 12.27 -37.86 -32.45
N SER A 650 13.17 -38.74 -32.90
CA SER A 650 12.92 -39.65 -34.03
C SER A 650 11.86 -40.71 -33.71
N ALA A 651 11.82 -41.23 -32.48
CA ALA A 651 10.79 -42.16 -32.02
C ALA A 651 9.41 -41.50 -31.91
N LEU A 652 9.34 -40.20 -31.57
CA LEU A 652 8.10 -39.44 -31.67
C LEU A 652 7.64 -39.34 -33.13
N ALA A 653 8.51 -38.93 -34.07
CA ALA A 653 8.16 -38.91 -35.49
C ALA A 653 7.67 -40.29 -36.01
N LEU A 654 8.29 -41.39 -35.56
CA LEU A 654 7.80 -42.73 -35.87
C LEU A 654 6.48 -43.10 -35.17
N ASN A 655 6.20 -42.60 -33.96
CA ASN A 655 4.92 -42.78 -33.27
C ASN A 655 3.79 -41.96 -33.93
N GLU A 656 4.12 -40.86 -34.60
CA GLU A 656 3.15 -40.08 -35.38
C GLU A 656 2.86 -40.70 -36.74
N LEU A 657 3.85 -41.40 -37.34
CA LEU A 657 3.69 -42.16 -38.58
C LEU A 657 3.00 -43.51 -38.34
N TRP A 658 3.56 -44.34 -37.46
CA TRP A 658 2.99 -45.60 -37.02
C TRP A 658 2.09 -45.32 -35.82
N VAL A 659 0.81 -45.04 -36.08
CA VAL A 659 -0.13 -44.63 -35.05
C VAL A 659 -0.78 -45.83 -34.35
N VAL A 660 -0.90 -45.75 -33.03
CA VAL A 660 -1.87 -46.50 -32.21
C VAL A 660 -2.59 -45.51 -31.28
N SER A 661 -3.78 -45.86 -30.78
CA SER A 661 -4.49 -45.05 -29.78
C SER A 661 -4.75 -45.82 -28.49
N ALA A 662 -4.53 -45.15 -27.36
CA ALA A 662 -4.86 -45.62 -26.02
C ALA A 662 -6.37 -45.69 -25.77
N ASP A 663 -7.19 -45.11 -26.64
CA ASP A 663 -8.65 -45.28 -26.61
C ASP A 663 -9.09 -46.71 -27.01
N ILE A 664 -8.19 -47.46 -27.67
CA ILE A 664 -8.35 -48.89 -27.98
C ILE A 664 -7.34 -49.71 -27.15
N VAL A 665 -6.05 -49.34 -27.19
CA VAL A 665 -4.98 -50.00 -26.43
C VAL A 665 -4.84 -49.36 -25.04
N ASN A 666 -5.89 -49.46 -24.22
CA ASN A 666 -5.92 -48.90 -22.86
C ASN A 666 -5.18 -49.77 -21.83
N ASP A 667 -4.10 -50.44 -22.25
CA ASP A 667 -3.22 -51.22 -21.39
C ASP A 667 -1.86 -50.52 -21.26
N PRO A 668 -1.40 -50.17 -20.04
CA PRO A 668 -0.17 -49.42 -19.86
C PRO A 668 1.07 -50.24 -20.24
N LEU A 669 1.05 -51.58 -20.14
CA LEU A 669 2.17 -52.44 -20.50
C LEU A 669 2.29 -52.55 -22.03
N GLY A 670 1.18 -52.65 -22.74
CA GLY A 670 1.11 -52.59 -24.20
C GLY A 670 1.60 -51.28 -24.75
N TYR A 671 1.14 -50.15 -24.21
CA TYR A 671 1.63 -48.84 -24.65
C TYR A 671 3.12 -48.65 -24.31
N THR A 672 3.57 -49.11 -23.14
CA THR A 672 5.00 -49.08 -22.77
C THR A 672 5.86 -49.91 -23.72
N ASN A 673 5.44 -51.12 -24.05
CA ASN A 673 6.18 -51.99 -24.97
C ASN A 673 6.16 -51.46 -26.41
N TYR A 674 5.08 -50.81 -26.83
CA TYR A 674 5.00 -50.09 -28.10
C TYR A 674 6.07 -48.99 -28.21
N LEU A 675 6.16 -48.12 -27.21
CA LEU A 675 7.17 -47.05 -27.16
C LEU A 675 8.61 -47.58 -27.06
N ARG A 676 8.81 -48.72 -26.37
CA ARG A 676 10.11 -49.42 -26.34
C ARG A 676 10.53 -49.91 -27.73
N THR A 677 9.62 -50.50 -28.51
CA THR A 677 9.87 -50.91 -29.90
C THR A 677 10.28 -49.71 -30.75
N LEU A 678 9.50 -48.62 -30.73
CA LEU A 678 9.82 -47.43 -31.50
C LEU A 678 11.17 -46.82 -31.09
N SER A 679 11.47 -46.68 -29.79
CA SER A 679 12.75 -46.14 -29.31
C SER A 679 13.96 -47.01 -29.69
N LYS A 680 13.81 -48.34 -29.62
CA LYS A 680 14.83 -49.31 -30.04
C LYS A 680 15.22 -49.10 -31.51
N ASP A 681 14.23 -49.06 -32.40
CA ASP A 681 14.48 -49.07 -33.85
C ASP A 681 14.54 -47.66 -34.49
N ALA A 682 14.23 -46.58 -33.76
CA ALA A 682 14.22 -45.19 -34.27
C ALA A 682 15.51 -44.72 -34.97
N LEU A 683 16.66 -45.28 -34.57
CA LEU A 683 17.97 -45.01 -35.18
C LEU A 683 18.62 -46.31 -35.71
N GLY A 684 17.78 -47.26 -36.16
CA GLY A 684 18.14 -48.59 -36.65
C GLY A 684 17.88 -48.75 -38.15
N ASN A 685 17.12 -49.79 -38.53
CA ASN A 685 16.72 -50.02 -39.91
C ASN A 685 15.19 -50.09 -40.02
N TYR A 686 14.61 -49.47 -41.06
CA TYR A 686 13.16 -49.39 -41.24
C TYR A 686 12.49 -50.76 -41.43
N LEU A 687 13.20 -51.79 -41.92
CA LEU A 687 12.65 -53.14 -41.95
C LEU A 687 12.41 -53.70 -40.54
N ASN A 688 13.22 -53.31 -39.56
CA ASN A 688 12.98 -53.66 -38.15
C ASN A 688 11.75 -52.91 -37.64
N VAL A 689 11.61 -51.61 -37.92
CA VAL A 689 10.41 -50.83 -37.56
C VAL A 689 9.16 -51.51 -38.12
N MET A 690 9.15 -51.83 -39.41
CA MET A 690 8.06 -52.57 -40.05
C MET A 690 7.78 -53.90 -39.33
N THR A 691 8.81 -54.72 -39.07
CA THR A 691 8.64 -56.07 -38.48
C THR A 691 8.18 -56.02 -37.02
N ASP A 692 8.91 -55.30 -36.17
CA ASP A 692 8.68 -55.28 -34.72
C ASP A 692 7.39 -54.52 -34.38
N VAL A 693 7.05 -53.44 -35.10
CA VAL A 693 5.76 -52.74 -34.93
C VAL A 693 4.59 -53.63 -35.33
N THR A 694 4.67 -54.32 -36.48
CA THR A 694 3.65 -55.29 -36.93
C THR A 694 3.34 -56.30 -35.85
N LEU A 695 4.37 -56.81 -35.18
CA LEU A 695 4.24 -57.86 -34.16
C LEU A 695 3.99 -57.33 -32.74
N THR A 696 3.84 -56.01 -32.51
CA THR A 696 3.33 -55.54 -31.22
C THR A 696 1.85 -55.88 -31.08
N PRO A 697 1.39 -56.45 -29.94
CA PRO A 697 -0.04 -56.68 -29.75
C PRO A 697 -0.85 -55.38 -29.65
N ALA A 698 -0.20 -54.24 -29.36
CA ALA A 698 -0.79 -52.90 -29.45
C ALA A 698 -1.26 -52.58 -30.87
N MET A 699 -0.36 -52.66 -31.87
CA MET A 699 -0.71 -52.49 -33.28
C MET A 699 -1.68 -53.58 -33.76
N GLY A 700 -1.44 -54.82 -33.32
CA GLY A 700 -2.29 -55.97 -33.62
C GLY A 700 -3.75 -55.78 -33.22
N ASN A 701 -4.00 -55.24 -32.02
CA ASN A 701 -5.34 -54.88 -31.55
C ASN A 701 -5.88 -53.65 -32.28
N PHE A 702 -5.09 -52.57 -32.37
CA PHE A 702 -5.52 -51.28 -32.93
C PHE A 702 -6.06 -51.36 -34.37
N LEU A 703 -5.46 -52.22 -35.21
CA LEU A 703 -5.88 -52.42 -36.61
C LEU A 703 -6.40 -53.84 -36.90
N ASN A 704 -6.82 -54.58 -35.87
CA ASN A 704 -7.47 -55.89 -35.97
C ASN A 704 -6.67 -56.97 -36.74
N MET A 705 -5.33 -56.96 -36.65
CA MET A 705 -4.47 -58.06 -37.12
C MET A 705 -4.41 -59.20 -36.10
N VAL A 706 -4.51 -58.91 -34.81
CA VAL A 706 -4.54 -59.95 -33.77
C VAL A 706 -5.84 -60.75 -33.88
N ASN A 707 -5.72 -62.07 -33.86
CA ASN A 707 -6.79 -63.03 -34.11
C ASN A 707 -7.49 -62.86 -35.49
N ASN A 708 -6.76 -62.34 -36.49
CA ASN A 708 -7.19 -62.36 -37.90
C ASN A 708 -6.98 -63.76 -38.48
N ASP A 709 -8.00 -64.62 -38.42
CA ASP A 709 -7.93 -65.99 -38.92
C ASP A 709 -7.98 -66.06 -40.46
N ALA A 710 -7.46 -67.14 -41.04
CA ALA A 710 -7.64 -67.48 -42.44
C ALA A 710 -9.14 -67.50 -42.82
N PRO A 711 -9.56 -66.80 -43.89
CA PRO A 711 -10.97 -66.66 -44.21
C PRO A 711 -11.58 -68.00 -44.66
N PRO A 712 -12.85 -68.27 -44.33
CA PRO A 712 -13.61 -69.37 -44.92
C PRO A 712 -13.67 -69.27 -46.46
N PRO A 713 -13.85 -70.40 -47.19
CA PRO A 713 -13.96 -70.37 -48.64
C PRO A 713 -15.10 -69.47 -49.14
N GLY A 714 -14.75 -68.39 -49.84
CA GLY A 714 -15.69 -67.39 -50.35
C GLY A 714 -15.74 -66.08 -49.54
N GLU A 715 -15.02 -66.00 -48.42
CA GLU A 715 -14.84 -64.79 -47.62
C GLU A 715 -13.46 -64.16 -47.84
N HIS A 716 -13.17 -63.05 -47.17
CA HIS A 716 -11.89 -62.33 -47.24
C HIS A 716 -11.32 -62.14 -45.84
N ALA A 717 -9.99 -62.16 -45.72
CA ALA A 717 -9.29 -61.86 -44.48
C ALA A 717 -9.56 -60.42 -44.03
N ASN A 718 -9.31 -60.09 -42.77
CA ASN A 718 -9.40 -58.70 -42.33
C ASN A 718 -8.33 -57.85 -43.04
N GLU A 719 -8.79 -56.86 -43.80
CA GLU A 719 -7.95 -56.00 -44.63
C GLU A 719 -7.43 -54.76 -43.90
N ASN A 720 -7.94 -54.41 -42.71
CA ASN A 720 -7.68 -53.12 -42.07
C ASN A 720 -6.19 -52.85 -41.91
N TYR A 721 -5.45 -53.78 -41.30
CA TYR A 721 -4.00 -53.63 -41.15
C TYR A 721 -3.28 -53.59 -42.50
N ALA A 722 -3.61 -54.48 -43.44
CA ALA A 722 -3.01 -54.52 -44.78
C ALA A 722 -3.19 -53.20 -45.56
N ARG A 723 -4.38 -52.59 -45.46
CA ARG A 723 -4.71 -51.32 -46.09
C ARG A 723 -3.86 -50.20 -45.51
N GLU A 724 -3.90 -49.98 -44.20
CA GLU A 724 -3.17 -48.87 -43.58
C GLU A 724 -1.65 -49.07 -43.60
N PHE A 725 -1.17 -50.32 -43.59
CA PHE A 725 0.25 -50.65 -43.76
C PHE A 725 0.81 -50.14 -45.09
N MET A 726 0.11 -50.36 -46.20
CA MET A 726 0.50 -49.79 -47.49
C MET A 726 0.18 -48.30 -47.59
N GLN A 727 -1.02 -47.88 -47.15
CA GLN A 727 -1.55 -46.54 -47.37
C GLN A 727 -0.87 -45.45 -46.52
N LEU A 728 -0.71 -45.71 -45.21
CA LEU A 728 -0.31 -44.70 -44.23
C LEU A 728 1.12 -44.91 -43.72
N PHE A 729 1.59 -46.16 -43.62
CA PHE A 729 2.87 -46.44 -42.97
C PHE A 729 4.05 -46.63 -43.94
N CYS A 730 3.80 -47.15 -45.15
CA CYS A 730 4.88 -47.55 -46.07
C CYS A 730 4.89 -46.85 -47.43
N LEU A 731 3.77 -46.80 -48.17
CA LEU A 731 3.83 -46.55 -49.62
C LEU A 731 3.05 -45.32 -50.09
N GLY A 732 1.97 -44.95 -49.41
CA GLY A 732 1.08 -43.88 -49.87
C GLY A 732 0.17 -44.30 -51.03
N LEU A 733 -0.86 -43.48 -51.29
CA LEU A 733 -1.89 -43.75 -52.30
C LEU A 733 -1.38 -43.76 -53.75
N ASN A 734 -0.37 -42.94 -54.07
CA ASN A 734 0.12 -42.73 -55.43
C ASN A 734 1.60 -43.07 -55.57
N GLN A 735 2.00 -43.62 -56.72
CA GLN A 735 3.39 -43.86 -57.07
C GLN A 735 4.19 -42.55 -57.00
N LEU A 736 5.40 -42.63 -56.46
CA LEU A 736 6.27 -41.48 -56.23
C LEU A 736 7.55 -41.58 -57.07
N ASN A 737 7.92 -40.46 -57.67
CA ASN A 737 9.30 -40.24 -58.12
C ASN A 737 10.25 -40.22 -56.90
N PRO A 738 11.56 -40.41 -57.08
CA PRO A 738 12.53 -40.34 -55.99
C PRO A 738 12.55 -39.01 -55.22
N ASP A 739 12.00 -37.93 -55.80
CA ASP A 739 11.85 -36.60 -55.22
C ASP A 739 10.52 -36.39 -54.46
N GLY A 740 9.72 -37.44 -54.30
CA GLY A 740 8.42 -37.39 -53.61
C GLY A 740 7.29 -36.74 -54.42
N THR A 741 7.52 -36.35 -55.68
CA THR A 741 6.44 -35.92 -56.57
C THR A 741 5.65 -37.12 -57.10
N PRO A 742 4.34 -37.00 -57.36
CA PRO A 742 3.55 -38.10 -57.91
C PRO A 742 4.01 -38.48 -59.33
N VAL A 743 4.10 -39.77 -59.62
CA VAL A 743 4.21 -40.27 -61.00
C VAL A 743 2.85 -40.07 -61.67
N LEU A 744 2.85 -39.36 -62.80
CA LEU A 744 1.64 -39.06 -63.56
C LEU A 744 1.55 -39.93 -64.82
N ASP A 745 0.33 -40.30 -65.20
CA ASP A 745 0.04 -40.92 -66.48
C ASP A 745 0.07 -39.89 -67.64
N SER A 746 -0.22 -40.34 -68.86
CA SER A 746 -0.27 -39.47 -70.05
C SER A 746 -1.41 -38.42 -70.04
N SER A 747 -2.34 -38.50 -69.08
CA SER A 747 -3.39 -37.50 -68.85
C SER A 747 -3.04 -36.48 -67.77
N GLY A 748 -1.93 -36.66 -67.05
CA GLY A 748 -1.55 -35.85 -65.89
C GLY A 748 -2.18 -36.32 -64.58
N THR A 749 -2.75 -37.53 -64.53
CA THR A 749 -3.38 -38.10 -63.33
C THR A 749 -2.35 -38.92 -62.54
N PRO A 750 -2.27 -38.78 -61.21
CA PRO A 750 -1.41 -39.64 -60.37
C PRO A 750 -1.74 -41.13 -60.52
N ILE A 751 -0.71 -41.95 -60.67
CA ILE A 751 -0.85 -43.41 -60.79
C ILE A 751 -0.98 -44.03 -59.39
N PRO A 752 -2.02 -44.83 -59.08
CA PRO A 752 -2.13 -45.50 -57.78
C PRO A 752 -0.97 -46.46 -57.48
N THR A 753 -0.55 -46.54 -56.22
CA THR A 753 0.58 -47.41 -55.82
C THR A 753 0.23 -48.90 -55.80
N TYR A 754 -1.00 -49.23 -55.39
CA TYR A 754 -1.49 -50.60 -55.20
C TYR A 754 -2.96 -50.71 -55.61
N THR A 755 -3.43 -51.94 -55.79
CA THR A 755 -4.83 -52.25 -56.12
C THR A 755 -5.56 -52.86 -54.92
N GLN A 756 -6.88 -53.00 -55.01
CA GLN A 756 -7.66 -53.72 -53.99
C GLN A 756 -7.22 -55.19 -53.85
N ASN A 757 -6.77 -55.84 -54.93
CA ASN A 757 -6.28 -57.22 -54.87
C ASN A 757 -4.99 -57.32 -54.04
N ASP A 758 -4.10 -56.33 -54.12
CA ASP A 758 -2.89 -56.29 -53.31
C ASP A 758 -3.23 -56.15 -51.81
N VAL A 759 -4.28 -55.38 -51.46
CA VAL A 759 -4.78 -55.28 -50.08
C VAL A 759 -5.32 -56.63 -49.59
N MET A 760 -6.11 -57.32 -50.43
CA MET A 760 -6.68 -58.63 -50.11
C MET A 760 -5.60 -59.70 -49.89
N ASP A 761 -4.61 -59.79 -50.78
CA ASP A 761 -3.53 -60.78 -50.67
C ASP A 761 -2.54 -60.45 -49.55
N LEU A 762 -2.29 -59.16 -49.25
CA LEU A 762 -1.55 -58.75 -48.06
C LEU A 762 -2.33 -59.06 -46.77
N GLY A 763 -3.65 -58.86 -46.76
CA GLY A 763 -4.52 -59.26 -45.65
C GLY A 763 -4.43 -60.74 -45.35
N ARG A 764 -4.39 -61.59 -46.38
CA ARG A 764 -4.16 -63.04 -46.25
C ARG A 764 -2.76 -63.35 -45.69
N ALA A 765 -1.71 -62.64 -46.12
CA ALA A 765 -0.35 -62.81 -45.58
C ALA A 765 -0.24 -62.44 -44.08
N PHE A 766 -1.12 -61.57 -43.58
CA PHE A 766 -1.20 -61.16 -42.18
C PHE A 766 -2.21 -61.98 -41.33
N THR A 767 -2.68 -63.13 -41.82
CA THR A 767 -3.54 -64.03 -41.02
C THR A 767 -2.76 -64.93 -40.05
N GLY A 768 -3.44 -65.48 -39.04
CA GLY A 768 -2.89 -66.52 -38.17
C GLY A 768 -1.98 -66.02 -37.04
N TRP A 769 -2.26 -64.84 -36.47
CA TRP A 769 -1.50 -64.25 -35.35
C TRP A 769 -2.36 -64.07 -34.10
N THR A 770 -1.80 -64.29 -32.91
CA THR A 770 -2.50 -64.09 -31.62
C THR A 770 -1.61 -63.41 -30.57
N TYR A 771 -2.19 -62.95 -29.48
CA TYR A 771 -1.48 -62.41 -28.32
C TYR A 771 -0.43 -63.41 -27.78
N PRO A 772 0.69 -62.96 -27.18
CA PRO A 772 1.56 -63.86 -26.42
C PRO A 772 0.81 -64.49 -25.23
N PRO A 773 1.16 -65.71 -24.79
CA PRO A 773 0.56 -66.31 -23.61
C PRO A 773 1.00 -65.56 -22.34
N THR A 774 0.06 -65.32 -21.43
CA THR A 774 0.38 -64.79 -20.09
C THR A 774 1.39 -65.71 -19.38
N PRO A 775 2.41 -65.20 -18.67
CA PRO A 775 3.42 -66.01 -17.99
C PRO A 775 2.82 -67.13 -17.14
N GLY A 776 3.23 -68.37 -17.40
CA GLY A 776 2.73 -69.57 -16.71
C GLY A 776 1.40 -70.12 -17.22
N LYS A 777 0.84 -69.59 -18.33
CA LYS A 777 -0.29 -70.18 -19.06
C LYS A 777 0.18 -70.93 -20.31
N PRO A 778 -0.48 -72.03 -20.72
CA PRO A 778 -0.24 -72.64 -22.02
C PRO A 778 -0.75 -71.73 -23.13
N SER A 779 -0.16 -71.82 -24.32
CA SER A 779 -0.73 -71.16 -25.51
C SER A 779 -2.00 -71.88 -25.97
N GLN A 780 -2.93 -71.11 -26.52
CA GLN A 780 -4.13 -71.57 -27.20
C GLN A 780 -4.25 -70.84 -28.56
N ASN A 781 -5.19 -71.27 -29.41
CA ASN A 781 -5.37 -70.72 -30.76
C ASN A 781 -5.66 -69.21 -30.76
N HIS A 782 -6.46 -68.74 -29.80
CA HIS A 782 -6.74 -67.33 -29.56
C HIS A 782 -6.39 -67.00 -28.11
N ASN A 783 -5.14 -66.64 -27.86
CA ASN A 783 -4.67 -66.31 -26.51
C ASN A 783 -5.47 -65.11 -25.94
N PRO A 784 -5.74 -65.08 -24.62
CA PRO A 784 -6.36 -63.91 -24.00
C PRO A 784 -5.45 -62.69 -24.16
N GLU A 785 -6.04 -61.50 -24.16
CA GLU A 785 -5.33 -60.23 -24.27
C GLU A 785 -4.20 -60.13 -23.22
N TYR A 786 -2.96 -60.02 -23.73
CA TYR A 786 -1.77 -59.85 -22.92
C TYR A 786 -0.67 -59.19 -23.77
N TYR A 787 -0.07 -58.11 -23.24
CA TYR A 787 0.84 -57.25 -24.00
C TYR A 787 2.33 -57.39 -23.63
N GLY A 788 2.70 -58.37 -22.80
CA GLY A 788 4.06 -58.52 -22.27
C GLY A 788 5.10 -59.09 -23.24
N GLY A 789 4.81 -59.14 -24.54
CA GLY A 789 5.70 -59.67 -25.58
C GLY A 789 5.13 -59.42 -26.98
N PRO A 790 5.81 -59.88 -28.04
CA PRO A 790 5.29 -59.83 -29.40
C PRO A 790 4.11 -60.81 -29.57
N MET A 791 3.27 -60.58 -30.58
CA MET A 791 2.31 -61.56 -31.07
C MET A 791 3.03 -62.82 -31.56
N MET A 792 2.32 -63.96 -31.52
CA MET A 792 2.83 -65.25 -31.97
C MET A 792 1.95 -65.85 -33.07
N ALA A 793 2.58 -66.59 -33.97
CA ALA A 793 1.91 -67.30 -35.04
C ALA A 793 1.09 -68.51 -34.52
N VAL A 794 0.01 -68.81 -35.23
CA VAL A 794 -0.85 -69.99 -35.06
C VAL A 794 -1.12 -70.56 -36.44
N GLU A 795 -0.21 -71.42 -36.90
CA GLU A 795 -0.21 -72.00 -38.26
C GLU A 795 -1.53 -72.66 -38.68
N GLY A 796 -2.28 -73.23 -37.73
CA GLY A 796 -3.61 -73.81 -37.99
C GLY A 796 -4.69 -72.79 -38.37
N LEU A 797 -4.40 -71.49 -38.26
CA LEU A 797 -5.27 -70.35 -38.56
C LEU A 797 -4.67 -69.41 -39.63
N HIS A 798 -3.56 -69.80 -40.29
CA HIS A 798 -2.93 -69.01 -41.36
C HIS A 798 -3.42 -69.45 -42.75
N ASP A 799 -3.65 -68.48 -43.65
CA ASP A 799 -3.95 -68.76 -45.05
C ASP A 799 -2.68 -69.24 -45.76
N THR A 800 -2.61 -70.52 -46.12
CA THR A 800 -1.45 -71.11 -46.80
C THR A 800 -1.55 -71.10 -48.34
N GLY A 801 -2.54 -70.42 -48.91
CA GLY A 801 -2.69 -70.30 -50.37
C GLY A 801 -1.66 -69.34 -50.97
N ALA A 802 -1.35 -69.49 -52.25
CA ALA A 802 -0.48 -68.54 -52.97
C ALA A 802 -1.08 -67.13 -52.97
N LYS A 803 -0.22 -66.11 -53.01
CA LYS A 803 -0.57 -64.68 -52.95
C LYS A 803 0.27 -63.92 -53.98
N THR A 804 -0.21 -62.78 -54.47
CA THR A 804 0.55 -61.85 -55.32
C THR A 804 0.40 -60.44 -54.77
N ILE A 805 1.51 -59.85 -54.33
CA ILE A 805 1.54 -58.53 -53.69
C ILE A 805 2.46 -57.63 -54.52
N LEU A 806 1.93 -56.51 -55.02
CA LEU A 806 2.64 -55.55 -55.88
C LEU A 806 3.29 -56.21 -57.11
N GLY A 807 2.59 -57.21 -57.67
CA GLY A 807 3.06 -58.02 -58.80
C GLY A 807 4.14 -59.05 -58.46
N GLN A 808 4.56 -59.19 -57.20
CA GLN A 808 5.52 -60.22 -56.75
C GLN A 808 4.79 -61.43 -56.16
N PRO A 809 5.13 -62.67 -56.55
CA PRO A 809 4.46 -63.87 -56.06
C PRO A 809 5.01 -64.32 -54.69
N ILE A 810 4.11 -64.71 -53.80
CA ILE A 810 4.41 -65.45 -52.57
C ILE A 810 3.91 -66.90 -52.76
N PRO A 811 4.77 -67.93 -52.61
CA PRO A 811 4.38 -69.33 -52.81
C PRO A 811 3.29 -69.83 -51.86
N ALA A 812 2.52 -70.83 -52.28
CA ALA A 812 1.63 -71.56 -51.38
C ALA A 812 2.43 -72.48 -50.42
N GLY A 813 1.85 -72.76 -49.25
CA GLY A 813 2.39 -73.71 -48.27
C GLY A 813 3.45 -73.15 -47.32
N GLN A 814 3.60 -71.83 -47.23
CA GLN A 814 4.47 -71.16 -46.27
C GLN A 814 3.82 -71.04 -44.87
N SER A 815 4.64 -70.79 -43.84
CA SER A 815 4.18 -70.45 -42.49
C SER A 815 3.78 -68.97 -42.35
N ALA A 816 3.09 -68.62 -41.28
CA ALA A 816 2.69 -67.24 -41.03
C ALA A 816 3.88 -66.27 -40.94
N GLU A 817 5.01 -66.69 -40.34
CA GLU A 817 6.21 -65.86 -40.29
C GLU A 817 6.94 -65.77 -41.64
N GLN A 818 6.87 -66.81 -42.46
CA GLN A 818 7.45 -66.81 -43.81
C GLN A 818 6.69 -65.87 -44.76
N ASP A 819 5.36 -65.88 -44.70
CA ASP A 819 4.52 -64.98 -45.48
C ASP A 819 4.61 -63.53 -45.00
N LEU A 820 4.65 -63.30 -43.68
CA LEU A 820 4.96 -62.00 -43.09
C LEU A 820 6.31 -61.49 -43.62
N ALA A 821 7.39 -62.27 -43.50
CA ALA A 821 8.72 -61.85 -43.94
C ALA A 821 8.78 -61.58 -45.46
N ALA A 822 8.08 -62.38 -46.28
CA ALA A 822 7.99 -62.18 -47.72
C ALA A 822 7.22 -60.89 -48.07
N ALA A 823 6.07 -60.66 -47.46
CA ALA A 823 5.24 -59.46 -47.68
C ALA A 823 5.97 -58.17 -47.24
N LEU A 824 6.56 -58.17 -46.04
CA LEU A 824 7.40 -57.07 -45.56
C LEU A 824 8.58 -56.83 -46.50
N GLY A 825 9.24 -57.89 -46.98
CA GLY A 825 10.35 -57.81 -47.94
C GLY A 825 9.96 -57.21 -49.29
N ILE A 826 8.78 -57.53 -49.82
CA ILE A 826 8.25 -56.94 -51.07
C ILE A 826 8.03 -55.44 -50.89
N ILE A 827 7.32 -55.05 -49.82
CA ILE A 827 6.98 -53.64 -49.53
C ILE A 827 8.24 -52.82 -49.22
N PHE A 828 9.18 -53.39 -48.48
CA PHE A 828 10.46 -52.76 -48.15
C PHE A 828 11.30 -52.42 -49.39
N ASN A 829 11.29 -53.29 -50.39
CA ASN A 829 12.02 -53.08 -51.65
C ASN A 829 11.24 -52.26 -52.68
N HIS A 830 9.99 -51.87 -52.41
CA HIS A 830 9.19 -51.07 -53.33
C HIS A 830 9.78 -49.64 -53.48
N PRO A 831 9.83 -49.07 -54.71
CA PRO A 831 10.43 -47.75 -54.95
C PRO A 831 9.83 -46.60 -54.12
N ASN A 832 8.51 -46.59 -53.88
CA ASN A 832 7.85 -45.53 -53.09
C ASN A 832 8.39 -45.38 -51.67
N LEU A 833 8.86 -46.44 -51.02
CA LEU A 833 9.10 -46.43 -49.57
C LEU A 833 10.14 -45.36 -49.17
N GLY A 834 11.20 -45.21 -49.97
CA GLY A 834 12.24 -44.20 -49.75
C GLY A 834 11.70 -42.76 -49.73
N PRO A 835 11.11 -42.25 -50.84
CA PRO A 835 10.54 -40.91 -50.87
C PRO A 835 9.34 -40.72 -49.94
N PHE A 836 8.55 -41.77 -49.68
CA PHE A 836 7.44 -41.71 -48.73
C PHE A 836 7.93 -41.41 -47.30
N VAL A 837 8.80 -42.26 -46.75
CA VAL A 837 9.32 -42.07 -45.38
C VAL A 837 10.22 -40.82 -45.32
N ALA A 838 10.97 -40.50 -46.39
CA ALA A 838 11.78 -39.28 -46.47
C ALA A 838 10.95 -38.02 -46.24
N ARG A 839 9.80 -37.92 -46.91
CA ARG A 839 8.90 -36.80 -46.72
C ARG A 839 8.39 -36.72 -45.27
N GLN A 840 7.92 -37.84 -44.71
CA GLN A 840 7.42 -37.89 -43.33
C GLN A 840 8.48 -37.44 -42.31
N MET A 841 9.71 -37.97 -42.39
CA MET A 841 10.78 -37.59 -41.46
C MET A 841 11.15 -36.11 -41.55
N ILE A 842 11.10 -35.51 -42.74
CA ILE A 842 11.32 -34.06 -42.91
C ILE A 842 10.14 -33.25 -42.34
N GLU A 843 8.89 -33.66 -42.61
CA GLU A 843 7.69 -32.97 -42.13
C GLU A 843 7.57 -33.04 -40.60
N HIS A 844 7.92 -34.17 -39.96
CA HIS A 844 7.89 -34.29 -38.49
C HIS A 844 9.08 -33.62 -37.79
N LEU A 845 10.28 -33.53 -38.39
CA LEU A 845 11.48 -32.99 -37.72
C LEU A 845 11.85 -31.54 -38.09
N VAL A 846 11.59 -31.08 -39.32
CA VAL A 846 12.21 -29.86 -39.87
C VAL A 846 11.20 -28.88 -40.45
N THR A 847 10.39 -29.27 -41.46
CA THR A 847 9.52 -28.31 -42.16
C THR A 847 8.31 -28.95 -42.83
N SER A 848 7.15 -28.29 -42.76
CA SER A 848 5.91 -28.73 -43.41
C SER A 848 5.92 -28.59 -44.95
N ASN A 849 6.94 -27.94 -45.54
CA ASN A 849 7.00 -27.63 -46.98
C ASN A 849 8.37 -27.97 -47.62
N PRO A 850 8.84 -29.24 -47.56
CA PRO A 850 10.13 -29.61 -48.14
C PRO A 850 10.14 -29.50 -49.67
N SER A 851 11.26 -29.06 -50.25
CA SER A 851 11.43 -29.11 -51.70
C SER A 851 11.59 -30.56 -52.19
N PRO A 852 11.17 -30.88 -53.43
CA PRO A 852 11.39 -32.20 -54.02
C PRO A 852 12.87 -32.62 -53.99
N ALA A 853 13.78 -31.66 -54.19
CA ALA A 853 15.22 -31.91 -54.15
C ALA A 853 15.72 -32.33 -52.75
N TYR A 854 15.11 -31.81 -51.68
CA TYR A 854 15.41 -32.22 -50.30
C TYR A 854 14.87 -33.62 -50.01
N VAL A 855 13.60 -33.90 -50.37
CA VAL A 855 13.03 -35.25 -50.29
C VAL A 855 13.91 -36.25 -51.04
N GLN A 856 14.40 -35.91 -52.25
CA GLN A 856 15.27 -36.80 -53.01
C GLN A 856 16.60 -37.12 -52.34
N ARG A 857 17.23 -36.16 -51.64
CA ARG A 857 18.49 -36.40 -50.92
C ARG A 857 18.29 -37.31 -49.70
N VAL A 858 17.23 -37.09 -48.93
CA VAL A 858 16.86 -37.95 -47.79
C VAL A 858 16.43 -39.35 -48.25
N ALA A 859 15.63 -39.44 -49.31
CA ALA A 859 15.24 -40.70 -49.94
C ALA A 859 16.46 -41.47 -50.48
N THR A 860 17.45 -40.76 -51.04
CA THR A 860 18.72 -41.37 -51.47
C THR A 860 19.46 -41.97 -50.28
N ALA A 861 19.59 -41.25 -49.17
CA ALA A 861 20.23 -41.76 -47.94
C ALA A 861 19.52 -43.00 -47.38
N PHE A 862 18.18 -43.04 -47.36
CA PHE A 862 17.41 -44.23 -47.02
C PHE A 862 17.67 -45.38 -48.02
N ASN A 863 17.70 -45.08 -49.33
CA ASN A 863 17.85 -46.09 -50.38
C ASN A 863 19.25 -46.74 -50.39
N THR A 864 20.31 -45.96 -50.19
CA THR A 864 21.71 -46.44 -50.16
C THR A 864 22.16 -46.91 -48.79
N GLY A 865 21.52 -46.44 -47.73
CA GLY A 865 21.98 -46.63 -46.36
C GLY A 865 23.21 -45.81 -45.99
N THR A 866 23.48 -44.72 -46.72
CA THR A 866 24.69 -43.90 -46.55
C THR A 866 24.41 -42.41 -46.69
N PHE A 867 24.98 -41.62 -45.78
CA PHE A 867 25.04 -40.15 -45.90
C PHE A 867 26.26 -39.63 -45.12
N ASN A 868 27.19 -38.91 -45.76
CA ASN A 868 28.35 -38.26 -45.11
C ASN A 868 29.12 -39.09 -44.05
N GLY A 869 29.21 -40.42 -44.22
CA GLY A 869 29.86 -41.32 -43.27
C GLY A 869 28.94 -41.98 -42.24
N TYR A 870 27.68 -41.57 -42.15
CA TYR A 870 26.62 -42.22 -41.40
C TYR A 870 26.00 -43.41 -42.16
N GLY A 871 25.50 -44.37 -41.39
CA GLY A 871 24.74 -45.52 -41.86
C GLY A 871 25.57 -46.77 -42.17
N SER A 872 24.86 -47.89 -42.30
CA SER A 872 25.41 -49.23 -42.45
C SER A 872 25.65 -49.67 -43.91
N GLY A 873 25.35 -48.82 -44.89
CA GLY A 873 25.42 -49.18 -46.32
C GLY A 873 24.32 -50.12 -46.79
N LYS A 874 23.21 -50.20 -46.04
CA LYS A 874 22.03 -51.01 -46.35
C LYS A 874 20.80 -50.13 -46.52
N ARG A 875 19.96 -50.44 -47.51
CA ARG A 875 18.62 -49.85 -47.65
C ARG A 875 17.90 -49.79 -46.30
N GLY A 876 17.13 -48.72 -46.07
CA GLY A 876 16.32 -48.53 -44.87
C GLY A 876 17.08 -48.03 -43.65
N ASP A 877 18.35 -47.62 -43.77
CA ASP A 877 19.15 -47.14 -42.64
C ASP A 877 18.64 -45.78 -42.11
N LEU A 878 18.15 -45.77 -40.88
CA LEU A 878 17.59 -44.57 -40.26
C LEU A 878 18.66 -43.62 -39.73
N GLN A 879 19.90 -44.06 -39.49
CA GLN A 879 20.98 -43.15 -39.11
C GLN A 879 21.40 -42.27 -40.28
N ALA A 880 21.63 -42.89 -41.45
CA ALA A 880 21.89 -42.16 -42.68
C ALA A 880 20.75 -41.19 -43.02
N MET A 881 19.50 -41.65 -42.88
CA MET A 881 18.31 -40.88 -43.20
C MET A 881 18.07 -39.69 -42.26
N VAL A 882 18.17 -39.89 -40.94
CA VAL A 882 18.00 -38.80 -39.95
C VAL A 882 19.14 -37.79 -40.05
N ALA A 883 20.37 -38.25 -40.25
CA ALA A 883 21.50 -37.35 -40.53
C ALA A 883 21.28 -36.55 -41.82
N ALA A 884 20.84 -37.19 -42.92
CA ALA A 884 20.49 -36.52 -44.17
C ALA A 884 19.35 -35.51 -44.00
N THR A 885 18.38 -35.82 -43.14
CA THR A 885 17.26 -34.93 -42.82
C THR A 885 17.76 -33.66 -42.13
N LEU A 886 18.53 -33.79 -41.04
CA LEU A 886 18.94 -32.65 -40.22
C LEU A 886 20.06 -31.81 -40.85
N MET A 887 20.96 -32.43 -41.63
CA MET A 887 22.14 -31.80 -42.21
C MET A 887 21.94 -31.27 -43.65
N ASP A 888 20.73 -31.35 -44.18
CA ASP A 888 20.44 -30.90 -45.55
C ASP A 888 20.66 -29.38 -45.71
N PRO A 889 21.14 -28.87 -46.86
CA PRO A 889 21.23 -27.45 -47.12
C PRO A 889 19.92 -26.66 -46.95
N GLU A 890 18.76 -27.29 -47.15
CA GLU A 890 17.45 -26.69 -46.84
C GLU A 890 17.18 -26.69 -45.33
N ALA A 891 17.44 -27.80 -44.63
CA ALA A 891 17.34 -27.87 -43.16
C ALA A 891 18.27 -26.88 -42.45
N ARG A 892 19.46 -26.60 -43.00
CA ARG A 892 20.45 -25.65 -42.45
C ARG A 892 20.33 -24.23 -43.02
N ARG A 893 19.37 -23.96 -43.93
CA ARG A 893 19.23 -22.66 -44.64
C ARG A 893 19.07 -21.45 -43.72
N GLY A 894 18.35 -21.60 -42.61
CA GLY A 894 18.13 -20.55 -41.61
C GLY A 894 19.26 -20.35 -40.60
N ASP A 895 20.31 -21.17 -40.62
CA ASP A 895 21.49 -21.01 -39.76
C ASP A 895 22.24 -19.69 -40.07
N ASN A 896 22.01 -19.16 -41.27
CA ASN A 896 22.21 -17.77 -41.62
C ASN A 896 20.84 -17.10 -41.83
N PRO A 897 20.41 -16.15 -40.97
CA PRO A 897 19.13 -15.45 -41.11
C PRO A 897 18.94 -14.74 -42.47
N ALA A 898 20.02 -14.40 -43.19
CA ALA A 898 19.95 -13.77 -44.51
C ALA A 898 19.54 -14.72 -45.65
N THR A 899 19.44 -16.03 -45.41
CA THR A 899 19.09 -17.05 -46.43
C THR A 899 17.74 -17.73 -46.21
N VAL A 900 17.00 -17.37 -45.16
CA VAL A 900 15.66 -17.92 -44.84
C VAL A 900 14.65 -17.73 -45.98
N SER A 901 13.86 -18.75 -46.25
CA SER A 901 12.73 -18.78 -47.19
C SER A 901 11.39 -18.70 -46.46
N ALA A 902 10.35 -18.20 -47.14
CA ALA A 902 8.97 -18.22 -46.63
C ALA A 902 8.38 -19.65 -46.49
N THR A 903 9.08 -20.67 -46.99
CA THR A 903 8.75 -22.10 -46.84
C THR A 903 9.44 -22.76 -45.65
N ASP A 904 10.36 -22.09 -44.96
CA ASP A 904 11.17 -22.69 -43.90
C ASP A 904 10.39 -22.89 -42.59
N GLY A 905 10.68 -24.01 -41.92
CA GLY A 905 10.11 -24.33 -40.62
C GLY A 905 8.71 -24.94 -40.65
N LYS A 906 8.11 -25.03 -39.46
CA LYS A 906 6.75 -25.54 -39.19
C LYS A 906 6.21 -24.99 -37.87
N LEU A 907 4.90 -25.06 -37.64
CA LEU A 907 4.34 -24.73 -36.33
C LEU A 907 4.79 -25.79 -35.31
N ARG A 908 5.38 -25.37 -34.20
CA ARG A 908 5.82 -26.29 -33.14
C ARG A 908 4.59 -26.94 -32.49
N GLU A 909 4.54 -28.26 -32.54
CA GLU A 909 3.48 -29.08 -31.95
C GLU A 909 3.41 -28.91 -30.41
N PRO A 910 2.22 -28.98 -29.79
CA PRO A 910 2.07 -28.76 -28.34
C PRO A 910 2.99 -29.58 -27.43
N VAL A 911 3.21 -30.87 -27.70
CA VAL A 911 4.07 -31.71 -26.83
C VAL A 911 5.54 -31.29 -26.88
N VAL A 912 6.03 -30.81 -28.03
CA VAL A 912 7.37 -30.27 -28.19
C VAL A 912 7.48 -28.87 -27.62
N LEU A 913 6.44 -28.03 -27.74
CA LEU A 913 6.39 -26.74 -27.05
C LEU A 913 6.52 -26.89 -25.53
N ILE A 914 5.77 -27.84 -24.94
CA ILE A 914 5.82 -28.12 -23.50
C ILE A 914 7.20 -28.61 -23.09
N ALA A 915 7.73 -29.63 -23.80
CA ALA A 915 9.03 -30.21 -23.48
C ALA A 915 10.17 -29.20 -23.69
N SER A 916 10.13 -28.36 -24.73
CA SER A 916 11.16 -27.37 -25.02
C SER A 916 11.26 -26.29 -23.94
N ILE A 917 10.13 -25.75 -23.48
CA ILE A 917 10.14 -24.72 -22.41
C ILE A 917 10.58 -25.35 -21.08
N ALA A 918 10.08 -26.55 -20.75
CA ALA A 918 10.48 -27.26 -19.54
C ALA A 918 11.99 -27.61 -19.56
N ARG A 919 12.55 -27.98 -20.71
CA ARG A 919 13.96 -28.31 -20.90
C ARG A 919 14.87 -27.09 -20.82
N ALA A 920 14.50 -25.99 -21.50
CA ALA A 920 15.23 -24.73 -21.53
C ALA A 920 15.44 -24.10 -20.13
N PHE A 921 14.53 -24.38 -19.19
CA PHE A 921 14.60 -23.91 -17.80
C PHE A 921 14.73 -25.08 -16.79
N HIS A 922 15.36 -26.19 -17.20
CA HIS A 922 15.73 -27.33 -16.33
C HIS A 922 14.64 -27.79 -15.33
N ALA A 923 13.41 -27.97 -15.83
CA ALA A 923 12.25 -28.25 -15.01
C ALA A 923 12.46 -29.46 -14.07
N LYS A 924 12.36 -29.20 -12.77
CA LYS A 924 12.25 -30.24 -11.74
C LYS A 924 10.78 -30.65 -11.70
N THR A 925 10.48 -31.88 -12.12
CA THR A 925 9.09 -32.33 -12.35
C THR A 925 8.95 -33.84 -12.14
N ASP A 926 7.75 -34.28 -11.79
CA ASP A 926 7.27 -35.68 -11.88
C ASP A 926 6.45 -35.91 -13.17
N ALA A 927 6.42 -34.93 -14.07
CA ALA A 927 5.55 -34.78 -15.24
C ALA A 927 4.04 -34.78 -14.94
N GLY A 928 3.63 -34.69 -13.68
CA GLY A 928 2.23 -34.63 -13.27
C GLY A 928 1.51 -33.43 -13.87
N GLY A 929 0.52 -33.70 -14.72
CA GLY A 929 -0.31 -32.69 -15.38
C GLY A 929 0.17 -32.24 -16.76
N LEU A 930 1.40 -32.53 -17.18
CA LEU A 930 1.94 -32.01 -18.45
C LEU A 930 1.15 -32.47 -19.69
N ALA A 931 0.66 -33.71 -19.70
CA ALA A 931 -0.20 -34.22 -20.77
C ALA A 931 -1.55 -33.46 -20.90
N GLN A 932 -2.07 -32.88 -19.81
CA GLN A 932 -3.32 -32.12 -19.83
C GLN A 932 -3.16 -30.76 -20.51
N TRP A 933 -1.95 -30.17 -20.47
CA TRP A 933 -1.63 -28.98 -21.26
C TRP A 933 -1.62 -29.30 -22.77
N GLY A 934 -1.05 -30.44 -23.17
CA GLY A 934 -1.11 -30.94 -24.55
C GLY A 934 -2.55 -31.15 -25.03
N ASN A 935 -3.36 -31.84 -24.23
CA ASN A 935 -4.80 -32.04 -24.47
C ASN A 935 -5.57 -30.71 -24.60
N SER A 936 -5.27 -29.72 -23.75
CA SER A 936 -5.87 -28.37 -23.81
C SER A 936 -5.50 -27.59 -25.09
N MET A 937 -4.43 -28.01 -25.76
CA MET A 937 -3.97 -27.53 -27.06
C MET A 937 -4.28 -28.52 -28.20
N SER A 938 -5.25 -29.42 -28.00
CA SER A 938 -5.73 -30.43 -28.96
C SER A 938 -4.71 -31.49 -29.40
N GLN A 939 -3.62 -31.69 -28.66
CA GLN A 939 -2.68 -32.81 -28.82
C GLN A 939 -2.61 -33.64 -27.53
N SER A 940 -3.63 -34.47 -27.30
CA SER A 940 -3.62 -35.44 -26.18
C SER A 940 -2.71 -36.61 -26.52
N ILE A 941 -1.44 -36.55 -26.12
CA ILE A 941 -0.42 -37.56 -26.46
C ILE A 941 -0.91 -38.98 -26.11
N PHE A 942 -0.77 -39.92 -27.05
CA PHE A 942 -1.31 -41.30 -27.02
C PHE A 942 -2.83 -41.46 -27.21
N HIS A 943 -3.60 -40.38 -27.34
CA HIS A 943 -5.04 -40.39 -27.68
C HIS A 943 -5.31 -39.63 -28.99
N PRO A 944 -4.79 -40.09 -30.14
CA PRO A 944 -5.12 -39.50 -31.44
C PRO A 944 -6.56 -39.80 -31.83
N ALA A 945 -7.24 -38.79 -32.38
CA ALA A 945 -8.63 -38.89 -32.79
C ALA A 945 -8.85 -39.67 -34.10
N THR A 946 -7.79 -39.92 -34.89
CA THR A 946 -7.88 -40.58 -36.20
C THR A 946 -6.65 -41.44 -36.52
N VAL A 947 -6.72 -42.24 -37.58
CA VAL A 947 -5.56 -42.95 -38.17
C VAL A 947 -4.53 -42.02 -38.82
N PHE A 948 -4.81 -40.72 -38.94
CA PHE A 948 -3.82 -39.68 -39.28
C PHE A 948 -3.20 -39.04 -38.03
N ASN A 949 -3.22 -39.74 -36.89
CA ASN A 949 -2.72 -39.23 -35.61
C ASN A 949 -3.48 -37.94 -35.18
N PHE A 950 -2.77 -36.89 -34.73
CA PHE A 950 -3.37 -35.67 -34.19
C PHE A 950 -3.84 -34.66 -35.24
N PHE A 951 -3.24 -34.67 -36.43
CA PHE A 951 -3.52 -33.72 -37.51
C PHE A 951 -3.29 -34.36 -38.89
N PRO A 952 -4.09 -34.03 -39.91
CA PRO A 952 -3.96 -34.62 -41.24
C PRO A 952 -2.63 -34.21 -41.92
N PRO A 953 -2.06 -35.07 -42.79
CA PRO A 953 -0.78 -34.80 -43.45
C PRO A 953 -0.81 -33.61 -44.44
N VAL A 954 -2.01 -33.13 -44.79
CA VAL A 954 -2.20 -31.92 -45.60
C VAL A 954 -3.26 -31.03 -44.96
N ASN A 955 -2.88 -29.79 -44.68
CA ASN A 955 -3.76 -28.72 -44.22
C ASN A 955 -3.21 -27.38 -44.72
N SER A 956 -3.92 -26.70 -45.63
CA SER A 956 -3.44 -25.44 -46.22
C SER A 956 -3.58 -24.28 -45.23
N ILE A 957 -2.49 -23.54 -44.99
CA ILE A 957 -2.50 -22.37 -44.12
C ILE A 957 -3.32 -21.25 -44.78
N ALA A 958 -4.36 -20.78 -44.10
CA ALA A 958 -5.34 -19.83 -44.62
C ALA A 958 -4.66 -18.55 -45.18
N GLY A 959 -5.05 -18.16 -46.40
CA GLY A 959 -4.45 -17.00 -47.09
C GLY A 959 -3.12 -17.30 -47.81
N THR A 960 -2.63 -18.54 -47.78
CA THR A 960 -1.38 -18.96 -48.45
C THR A 960 -1.61 -20.20 -49.32
N THR A 961 -0.57 -20.63 -50.04
CA THR A 961 -0.50 -21.94 -50.70
C THR A 961 0.35 -22.96 -49.94
N LEU A 962 0.79 -22.63 -48.72
CA LEU A 962 1.68 -23.48 -47.92
C LEU A 962 0.88 -24.56 -47.18
N ASN A 963 1.49 -25.74 -47.07
CA ASN A 963 1.04 -26.78 -46.17
C ASN A 963 1.43 -26.42 -44.72
N GLY A 964 0.58 -26.78 -43.77
CA GLY A 964 0.82 -26.66 -42.34
C GLY A 964 -0.07 -27.65 -41.59
N PRO A 965 0.30 -28.95 -41.58
CA PRO A 965 -0.44 -30.02 -40.88
C PRO A 965 -0.81 -29.62 -39.45
N GLU A 966 0.17 -29.13 -38.69
CA GLU A 966 0.03 -28.74 -37.29
C GLU A 966 -0.94 -27.56 -37.08
N PHE A 967 -1.21 -26.75 -38.12
CA PHE A 967 -2.23 -25.70 -38.05
C PHE A 967 -3.67 -26.24 -38.00
N ALA A 968 -3.90 -27.52 -38.31
CA ALA A 968 -5.23 -28.13 -38.20
C ALA A 968 -5.73 -28.21 -36.74
N ILE A 969 -4.81 -28.17 -35.76
CA ILE A 969 -5.09 -28.10 -34.33
C ILE A 969 -4.71 -26.73 -33.72
N PHE A 970 -4.52 -25.70 -34.55
CA PHE A 970 -4.17 -24.34 -34.12
C PHE A 970 -5.26 -23.33 -34.52
N ASP A 971 -6.22 -23.16 -33.63
CA ASP A 971 -7.31 -22.19 -33.71
C ASP A 971 -7.23 -21.08 -32.63
N THR A 972 -8.23 -20.20 -32.60
CA THR A 972 -8.35 -19.13 -31.59
C THR A 972 -8.36 -19.66 -30.14
N ASN A 973 -8.92 -20.84 -29.88
CA ASN A 973 -9.00 -21.40 -28.53
C ASN A 973 -7.65 -22.02 -28.10
N THR A 974 -7.04 -22.83 -28.95
CA THR A 974 -5.73 -23.45 -28.70
C THR A 974 -4.58 -22.45 -28.68
N SER A 975 -4.67 -21.33 -29.42
CA SER A 975 -3.71 -20.22 -29.29
C SER A 975 -3.79 -19.51 -27.94
N LEU A 976 -5.00 -19.31 -27.40
CA LEU A 976 -5.19 -18.89 -26.01
C LEU A 976 -4.67 -19.95 -25.02
N ALA A 977 -4.90 -21.24 -25.28
CA ALA A 977 -4.40 -22.33 -24.43
C ALA A 977 -2.86 -22.39 -24.39
N ARG A 978 -2.16 -22.08 -25.50
CA ARG A 978 -0.69 -21.92 -25.53
C ARG A 978 -0.24 -20.76 -24.64
N MET A 979 -0.89 -19.60 -24.70
CA MET A 979 -0.57 -18.47 -23.82
C MET A 979 -0.87 -18.78 -22.34
N ASN A 980 -1.93 -19.53 -22.05
CA ASN A 980 -2.24 -19.99 -20.70
C ASN A 980 -1.20 -21.01 -20.17
N PHE A 981 -0.68 -21.89 -21.03
CA PHE A 981 0.44 -22.77 -20.68
C PHE A 981 1.71 -21.97 -20.36
N ILE A 982 2.00 -20.93 -21.15
CA ILE A 982 3.14 -20.03 -20.94
C ILE A 982 2.98 -19.21 -19.66
N ASP A 983 1.76 -18.79 -19.30
CA ASP A 983 1.47 -18.17 -18.00
C ASP A 983 1.65 -19.18 -16.84
N ALA A 984 1.24 -20.43 -17.04
CA ALA A 984 1.32 -21.45 -16.00
C ALA A 984 2.75 -21.88 -15.63
N VAL A 985 3.78 -21.52 -16.42
CA VAL A 985 5.19 -21.82 -16.12
C VAL A 985 5.66 -21.26 -14.78
N TYR A 986 5.06 -20.15 -14.32
CA TYR A 986 5.39 -19.45 -13.08
C TYR A 986 4.85 -20.12 -11.80
N GLY A 987 4.40 -21.38 -11.89
CA GLY A 987 4.07 -22.22 -10.72
C GLY A 987 2.73 -22.97 -10.80
N ALA A 988 2.04 -22.96 -11.94
CA ALA A 988 0.74 -23.62 -12.13
C ALA A 988 0.76 -24.84 -13.08
N LEU A 989 1.92 -25.24 -13.62
CA LEU A 989 2.04 -26.42 -14.50
C LEU A 989 1.63 -27.74 -13.82
N GLY A 990 1.90 -27.87 -12.52
CA GLY A 990 1.61 -29.05 -11.70
C GLY A 990 2.28 -28.94 -10.33
N ALA A 991 1.73 -29.62 -9.31
CA ALA A 991 2.13 -29.43 -7.90
C ALA A 991 3.63 -29.67 -7.63
N ASN A 992 4.26 -30.56 -8.40
CA ASN A 992 5.67 -30.92 -8.28
C ASN A 992 6.53 -30.42 -9.46
N THR A 993 5.97 -29.60 -10.36
CA THR A 993 6.66 -29.07 -11.54
C THR A 993 7.12 -27.64 -11.29
N LYS A 994 8.44 -27.41 -11.33
CA LYS A 994 9.07 -26.10 -11.14
C LYS A 994 10.18 -25.89 -12.14
N LEU A 995 10.15 -24.75 -12.82
CA LEU A 995 11.19 -24.31 -13.74
C LEU A 995 12.21 -23.43 -12.99
N ASP A 996 13.45 -23.42 -13.46
CA ASP A 996 14.54 -22.62 -12.90
C ASP A 996 14.84 -21.43 -13.83
N PHE A 997 14.35 -20.25 -13.45
CA PHE A 997 14.60 -19.00 -14.16
C PHE A 997 15.88 -18.29 -13.70
N SER A 998 16.64 -18.87 -12.76
CA SER A 998 17.93 -18.34 -12.30
C SER A 998 18.91 -18.05 -13.45
N PRO A 999 19.00 -18.84 -14.55
CA PRO A 999 19.87 -18.51 -15.68
C PRO A 999 19.55 -17.16 -16.34
N VAL A 1000 18.27 -16.79 -16.44
CA VAL A 1000 17.83 -15.49 -16.99
C VAL A 1000 18.10 -14.37 -15.99
N ILE A 1001 17.72 -14.56 -14.73
CA ILE A 1001 17.96 -13.58 -13.65
C ILE A 1001 19.47 -13.28 -13.51
N ASN A 1002 20.32 -14.30 -13.61
CA ASN A 1002 21.76 -14.18 -13.51
C ASN A 1002 22.44 -13.62 -14.79
N ALA A 1003 21.70 -13.44 -15.90
CA ALA A 1003 22.23 -12.77 -17.08
C ALA A 1003 22.55 -11.29 -16.81
N GLY A 1004 21.86 -10.65 -15.85
CA GLY A 1004 22.15 -9.30 -15.37
C GLY A 1004 21.05 -8.29 -15.71
N THR A 1005 21.38 -7.27 -16.50
CA THR A 1005 20.43 -6.20 -16.87
C THR A 1005 19.34 -6.69 -17.82
N PRO A 1006 18.21 -5.96 -17.95
CA PRO A 1006 17.16 -6.26 -18.94
C PRO A 1006 17.67 -6.53 -20.37
N ASP A 1007 18.63 -5.74 -20.87
CA ASP A 1007 19.31 -5.98 -22.15
C ASP A 1007 19.99 -7.36 -22.22
N GLN A 1008 20.61 -7.80 -21.14
CA GLN A 1008 21.29 -9.09 -21.05
C GLN A 1008 20.29 -10.25 -20.93
N MET A 1009 19.21 -10.09 -20.17
CA MET A 1009 18.10 -11.06 -20.09
C MET A 1009 17.46 -11.27 -21.47
N VAL A 1010 17.13 -10.17 -22.15
CA VAL A 1010 16.55 -10.17 -23.49
C VAL A 1010 17.52 -10.77 -24.50
N ALA A 1011 18.82 -10.44 -24.46
CA ALA A 1011 19.81 -11.04 -25.37
C ALA A 1011 20.02 -12.56 -25.14
N TRP A 1012 19.89 -13.03 -23.89
CA TRP A 1012 19.96 -14.45 -23.54
C TRP A 1012 18.77 -15.22 -24.14
N LEU A 1013 17.55 -14.70 -23.96
CA LEU A 1013 16.32 -15.30 -24.52
C LEU A 1013 16.26 -15.19 -26.05
N ASP A 1014 16.68 -14.07 -26.63
CA ASP A 1014 16.85 -13.88 -28.07
C ASP A 1014 17.72 -14.99 -28.67
N THR A 1015 18.85 -15.29 -28.03
CA THR A 1015 19.74 -16.38 -28.45
C THR A 1015 19.06 -17.75 -28.34
N LEU A 1016 18.49 -18.08 -27.17
CA LEU A 1016 18.00 -19.43 -26.89
C LEU A 1016 16.67 -19.77 -27.59
N PHE A 1017 15.76 -18.81 -27.76
CA PHE A 1017 14.42 -19.05 -28.31
C PHE A 1017 14.28 -18.58 -29.77
N LEU A 1018 14.93 -17.47 -30.16
CA LEU A 1018 14.78 -16.87 -31.49
C LEU A 1018 16.10 -16.80 -32.28
N HIS A 1019 17.09 -17.61 -31.90
CA HIS A 1019 18.36 -17.79 -32.63
C HIS A 1019 19.19 -16.49 -32.79
N GLY A 1020 18.97 -15.48 -31.95
CA GLY A 1020 19.55 -14.14 -32.07
C GLY A 1020 18.96 -13.31 -33.22
N SER A 1021 17.78 -13.68 -33.72
CA SER A 1021 17.14 -13.09 -34.90
C SER A 1021 15.96 -12.16 -34.57
N THR A 1022 15.72 -11.82 -33.28
CA THR A 1022 14.62 -10.93 -32.89
C THR A 1022 14.67 -9.60 -33.66
N PRO A 1023 13.62 -9.21 -34.39
CA PRO A 1023 13.57 -7.93 -35.08
C PRO A 1023 13.73 -6.77 -34.09
N ASN A 1024 14.55 -5.76 -34.44
CA ASN A 1024 14.84 -4.62 -33.55
C ASN A 1024 13.58 -3.98 -32.94
N GLN A 1025 12.49 -3.86 -33.71
CA GLN A 1025 11.22 -3.34 -33.21
C GLN A 1025 10.61 -4.21 -32.10
N MET A 1026 10.60 -5.53 -32.28
CA MET A 1026 10.12 -6.48 -31.26
C MET A 1026 11.03 -6.44 -30.02
N LYS A 1027 12.35 -6.42 -30.21
CA LYS A 1027 13.33 -6.31 -29.11
C LYS A 1027 13.11 -5.06 -28.27
N GLN A 1028 12.87 -3.90 -28.90
CA GLN A 1028 12.57 -2.66 -28.20
C GLN A 1028 11.21 -2.68 -27.48
N ILE A 1029 10.19 -3.34 -28.04
CA ILE A 1029 8.89 -3.53 -27.36
C ILE A 1029 9.06 -4.40 -26.11
N ILE A 1030 9.82 -5.50 -26.20
CA ILE A 1030 10.08 -6.38 -25.05
C ILE A 1030 10.88 -5.65 -23.98
N LEU A 1031 11.97 -4.96 -24.35
CA LEU A 1031 12.77 -4.16 -23.40
C LEU A 1031 11.91 -3.11 -22.69
N THR A 1032 11.06 -2.37 -23.42
CA THR A 1032 10.14 -1.38 -22.83
C THR A 1032 9.19 -2.01 -21.79
N ALA A 1033 8.77 -3.25 -21.98
CA ALA A 1033 7.91 -3.97 -21.04
C ALA A 1033 8.69 -4.50 -19.82
N VAL A 1034 9.92 -4.98 -20.00
CA VAL A 1034 10.79 -5.45 -18.91
C VAL A 1034 11.27 -4.28 -18.04
N ASP A 1035 11.66 -3.15 -18.65
CA ASP A 1035 12.06 -1.92 -17.96
C ASP A 1035 10.90 -1.23 -17.21
N ALA A 1036 9.64 -1.63 -17.48
CA ALA A 1036 8.47 -1.15 -16.74
C ALA A 1036 8.23 -1.91 -15.42
N VAL A 1037 8.91 -3.05 -15.20
CA VAL A 1037 8.93 -3.76 -13.92
C VAL A 1037 9.93 -3.08 -12.98
N ASP A 1038 9.67 -3.11 -11.67
CA ASP A 1038 10.54 -2.48 -10.66
C ASP A 1038 11.99 -3.01 -10.81
N PRO A 1039 13.01 -2.14 -10.95
CA PRO A 1039 14.41 -2.58 -11.09
C PRO A 1039 14.99 -3.36 -9.90
N THR A 1040 14.27 -3.43 -8.77
CA THR A 1040 14.61 -4.30 -7.63
C THR A 1040 13.96 -5.68 -7.69
N ASP A 1041 12.98 -5.89 -8.56
CA ASP A 1041 12.32 -7.17 -8.84
C ASP A 1041 12.89 -7.83 -10.10
N THR A 1042 14.12 -8.32 -9.98
CA THR A 1042 14.80 -9.02 -11.10
C THR A 1042 14.13 -10.34 -11.48
N THR A 1043 13.31 -10.92 -10.59
CA THR A 1043 12.47 -12.08 -10.91
C THR A 1043 11.35 -11.65 -11.85
N GLY A 1044 10.55 -10.65 -11.49
CA GLY A 1044 9.48 -10.12 -12.34
C GLY A 1044 9.99 -9.63 -13.70
N GLN A 1045 11.19 -9.05 -13.76
CA GLN A 1045 11.85 -8.69 -15.03
C GLN A 1045 12.13 -9.92 -15.91
N ALA A 1046 12.69 -10.99 -15.32
CA ALA A 1046 12.95 -12.23 -16.03
C ALA A 1046 11.64 -12.92 -16.49
N GLU A 1047 10.62 -12.98 -15.63
CA GLU A 1047 9.31 -13.55 -15.95
C GLU A 1047 8.63 -12.79 -17.10
N ALA A 1048 8.62 -11.45 -17.06
CA ALA A 1048 8.10 -10.63 -18.16
C ALA A 1048 8.82 -10.88 -19.49
N ALA A 1049 10.15 -11.00 -19.46
CA ALA A 1049 10.95 -11.30 -20.65
C ALA A 1049 10.63 -12.70 -21.20
N ILE A 1050 10.60 -13.73 -20.35
CA ILE A 1050 10.30 -15.12 -20.72
C ILE A 1050 8.90 -15.21 -21.34
N TYR A 1051 7.89 -14.60 -20.72
CA TYR A 1051 6.51 -14.62 -21.21
C TYR A 1051 6.43 -14.07 -22.64
N LEU A 1052 6.98 -12.88 -22.88
CA LEU A 1052 6.91 -12.19 -24.17
C LEU A 1052 7.68 -12.93 -25.28
N TYR A 1053 8.81 -13.55 -24.95
CA TYR A 1053 9.56 -14.37 -25.89
C TYR A 1053 8.80 -15.67 -26.23
N ALA A 1054 8.35 -16.42 -25.22
CA ALA A 1054 7.64 -17.68 -25.40
C ALA A 1054 6.25 -17.50 -26.07
N SER A 1055 5.53 -16.41 -25.79
CA SER A 1055 4.22 -16.13 -26.39
C SER A 1055 4.32 -15.54 -27.80
N SER A 1056 5.52 -15.17 -28.26
CA SER A 1056 5.71 -14.57 -29.58
C SER A 1056 5.39 -15.55 -30.71
N SER A 1057 4.80 -15.06 -31.81
CA SER A 1057 4.54 -15.88 -33.00
C SER A 1057 5.83 -16.47 -33.60
N MET A 1058 6.96 -15.78 -33.44
CA MET A 1058 8.28 -16.29 -33.86
C MET A 1058 8.70 -17.53 -33.05
N TYR A 1059 8.41 -17.60 -31.75
CA TYR A 1059 8.67 -18.81 -30.95
C TYR A 1059 7.58 -19.87 -31.09
N GLN A 1060 6.41 -19.54 -31.66
CA GLN A 1060 5.41 -20.58 -31.98
C GLN A 1060 5.80 -21.40 -33.23
N VAL A 1061 6.55 -20.79 -34.15
CA VAL A 1061 7.15 -21.47 -35.30
C VAL A 1061 8.52 -22.04 -34.89
N GLN A 1062 8.82 -23.24 -35.37
CA GLN A 1062 10.14 -23.87 -35.31
C GLN A 1062 10.76 -23.73 -36.69
N HIS A 1063 12.04 -23.33 -36.77
CA HIS A 1063 12.71 -23.06 -38.04
C HIS A 1063 13.82 -24.04 -38.38
#